data_AF-A0A1K1P5L0-F1
#
_entry.id   AF-A0A1K1P5L0-F1
#
_cell.length_a   1.000
_cell.length_b   1.000
_cell.length_c   1.000
_cell.angle_alpha   90.00
_cell.angle_beta   90.00
_cell.angle_gamma   90.00
#
_symmetry.space_group_name_H-M   'P 1'
#
loop_
_entity.id
_entity.type
_entity.pdbx_description
1 polymer ?
#
loop_
_entity_poly.entity_id
_entity_poly.type
_entity_poly.pdbx_seq_one_letter_code
_entity_poly.pdbx_strand_id
1 'polypeptide(L)'
;MSLRAIFSRLMLCLWGLFALSSAYAESLIIATPQQGVGIKVDVFDKPDASNGIPSSTSLVRFGLPAGFIPAVQSFKGKIYMFWSNNYDSEHIYSSYSTDGKNWSLAKTIPVNGYRWGGDISVTVFKQKLVLTFADPQQRLRTTSSTDGVSWTDIQTINTSPMAGVNSPVVYNGQLFIFYHKGDGNAKTVYYVTSNDGLLFGRETPAFQESTDTPLTKVVPIVYSGKIWVYYTVENRLMYARTYNRRGQWGERQELKGINSKLFLNSAATINDRVFVSNNTKTFYSSDGVNWNPYFAASGLDNFSSVLGVSYGITASDLTVRNPQLPSDLATGLSHTDYATFAWRSFFALNNTAAAPLPANRGVGNPASSFADSGKVPKSPSPLLWQTFAHRTELFPAGPQKNTAGGPTRPFGSDPQYSYIQFPQGIRLAPGATFNHYNNLDEATQIGQNAIFFPVNPPNAAKTGSDYAPSNDSQILFEAKANPVVYEYAKGLTSFPDMNVVLPDGAVEVKATWRKLADIPVQNRARYHTATVVTYKGLDSDPVAQNEDYALVALHIIHKTSNYPTFIFATFEHEDALTLPDGKSPTGLYYIANYNKIDYPGFDINNPPTATFSDGNKTYTVSLPKAGAVANASLDPPVYSGSNGIPEGQAGPIRVVQPLTMDVEVAAVNNQVKQLMDGSGEFNNSVWKHYRLKGVQAIPSSTQTDPDYYLANIMVESSQPGIQLFRGSNVFPIPKNNTLINARNQLNIKVPDYDHSTQGLTMGGCMGCHGIAQSSLKQGFSFLFDAINPTLSKGVTGFAGPETVGLPDPRTMKARALKYSFGPQNTAAVEEASK
;
A
#
# COMPACT_ATOMS: atom_id res chain seq x y z
N MET A 1 -4.39 -31.08 6.85
CA MET A 1 -4.90 -30.05 5.92
C MET A 1 -6.07 -30.66 5.17
N SER A 2 -7.30 -30.13 5.27
CA SER A 2 -8.48 -30.82 4.72
C SER A 2 -8.57 -30.66 3.20
N LEU A 3 -9.03 -31.71 2.51
CA LEU A 3 -9.25 -31.73 1.06
C LEU A 3 -10.09 -30.54 0.55
N ARG A 4 -10.97 -29.97 1.39
CA ARG A 4 -11.75 -28.75 1.07
C ARG A 4 -10.87 -27.51 0.87
N ALA A 5 -9.80 -27.34 1.65
CA ALA A 5 -8.88 -26.20 1.50
C ALA A 5 -8.05 -26.28 0.22
N ILE A 6 -7.74 -27.50 -0.24
CA ILE A 6 -7.04 -27.76 -1.50
C ILE A 6 -7.98 -27.50 -2.68
N PHE A 7 -9.24 -27.95 -2.60
CA PHE A 7 -10.24 -27.70 -3.64
C PHE A 7 -10.65 -26.23 -3.76
N SER A 8 -10.71 -25.46 -2.68
CA SER A 8 -10.96 -24.00 -2.76
C SER A 8 -9.80 -23.25 -3.43
N ARG A 9 -8.54 -23.68 -3.22
CA ARG A 9 -7.38 -23.12 -3.93
C ARG A 9 -7.34 -23.52 -5.41
N LEU A 10 -7.75 -24.75 -5.73
CA LEU A 10 -7.82 -25.25 -7.11
C LEU A 10 -8.99 -24.66 -7.92
N MET A 11 -10.15 -24.42 -7.32
CA MET A 11 -11.28 -23.80 -8.05
C MET A 11 -11.04 -22.33 -8.41
N LEU A 12 -10.26 -21.59 -7.61
CA LEU A 12 -9.81 -20.24 -7.96
C LEU A 12 -8.77 -20.26 -9.10
N CYS A 13 -7.97 -21.33 -9.23
CA CYS A 13 -7.03 -21.50 -10.36
C CYS A 13 -7.72 -21.92 -11.67
N LEU A 14 -8.83 -22.67 -11.60
CA LEU A 14 -9.49 -23.26 -12.77
C LEU A 14 -10.28 -22.25 -13.63
N TRP A 15 -10.58 -21.07 -13.10
CA TRP A 15 -11.17 -19.97 -13.90
C TRP A 15 -10.13 -19.15 -14.68
N GLY A 16 -8.83 -19.48 -14.54
CA GLY A 16 -7.72 -18.90 -15.31
C GLY A 16 -7.39 -19.62 -16.62
N LEU A 17 -8.23 -20.56 -17.09
CA LEU A 17 -7.93 -21.41 -18.25
C LEU A 17 -8.25 -20.81 -19.63
N PHE A 18 -8.58 -19.51 -19.72
CA PHE A 18 -8.42 -18.75 -20.95
C PHE A 18 -7.26 -17.77 -20.79
N ALA A 19 -6.05 -18.23 -21.11
CA ALA A 19 -4.86 -17.40 -21.21
C ALA A 19 -4.97 -16.48 -22.44
N LEU A 20 -5.74 -15.40 -22.31
CA LEU A 20 -5.38 -14.14 -22.95
C LEU A 20 -4.21 -13.60 -22.13
N SER A 21 -3.04 -13.46 -22.76
CA SER A 21 -1.80 -13.04 -22.09
C SER A 21 -2.05 -11.91 -21.10
N SER A 22 -1.86 -12.16 -19.81
CA SER A 22 -1.65 -11.12 -18.81
C SER A 22 -0.45 -10.31 -19.25
N ALA A 23 -0.50 -8.99 -19.09
CA ALA A 23 0.67 -8.16 -19.22
C ALA A 23 0.92 -7.56 -17.84
N TYR A 24 1.99 -8.03 -17.21
CA TYR A 24 2.47 -7.47 -15.96
C TYR A 24 3.21 -6.17 -16.26
N ALA A 25 3.15 -5.25 -15.31
CA ALA A 25 3.67 -3.90 -15.46
C ALA A 25 5.16 -3.77 -15.12
N GLU A 26 5.72 -4.73 -14.37
CA GLU A 26 7.14 -4.74 -13.95
C GLU A 26 8.01 -5.41 -15.01
N SER A 27 9.22 -4.88 -15.25
CA SER A 27 10.18 -5.49 -16.16
C SER A 27 11.27 -6.24 -15.39
N LEU A 28 11.52 -7.51 -15.75
CA LEU A 28 12.69 -8.23 -15.25
C LEU A 28 13.93 -7.77 -16.03
N ILE A 29 15.02 -7.53 -15.30
CA ILE A 29 16.32 -7.14 -15.84
C ILE A 29 17.29 -8.29 -15.61
N ILE A 30 17.94 -8.75 -16.68
CA ILE A 30 19.00 -9.75 -16.61
C ILE A 30 20.28 -9.10 -17.11
N ALA A 31 21.23 -8.88 -16.21
CA ALA A 31 22.53 -8.29 -16.52
C ALA A 31 23.60 -9.39 -16.56
N THR A 32 24.15 -9.66 -17.74
CA THR A 32 25.15 -10.70 -17.98
C THR A 32 26.51 -10.06 -18.33
N PRO A 33 27.53 -10.23 -17.49
CA PRO A 33 28.89 -9.79 -17.78
C PRO A 33 29.48 -10.38 -19.07
N GLN A 34 30.25 -9.56 -19.78
CA GLN A 34 31.05 -9.95 -20.95
C GLN A 34 32.47 -9.38 -20.80
N GLN A 35 33.44 -10.24 -20.52
CA GLN A 35 34.85 -9.84 -20.40
C GLN A 35 35.31 -9.08 -21.65
N GLY A 36 36.00 -7.95 -21.45
CA GLY A 36 36.53 -7.14 -22.56
C GLY A 36 35.48 -6.37 -23.37
N VAL A 37 34.19 -6.48 -23.04
CA VAL A 37 33.11 -5.82 -23.79
C VAL A 37 32.26 -4.92 -22.89
N GLY A 38 31.78 -5.44 -21.76
CA GLY A 38 30.88 -4.71 -20.86
C GLY A 38 29.82 -5.62 -20.22
N ILE A 39 28.69 -5.06 -19.81
CA ILE A 39 27.56 -5.82 -19.25
C ILE A 39 26.40 -5.78 -20.23
N LYS A 40 26.03 -6.94 -20.77
CA LYS A 40 24.83 -7.10 -21.60
C LYS A 40 23.62 -7.04 -20.69
N VAL A 41 22.63 -6.24 -21.03
CA VAL A 41 21.40 -6.08 -20.25
C VAL A 41 20.20 -6.48 -21.12
N ASP A 42 19.55 -7.55 -20.73
CA ASP A 42 18.33 -8.06 -21.35
C ASP A 42 17.11 -7.65 -20.50
N VAL A 43 16.15 -6.95 -21.10
CA VAL A 43 14.94 -6.44 -20.45
C VAL A 43 13.73 -7.24 -20.89
N PHE A 44 12.92 -7.71 -19.94
CA PHE A 44 11.72 -8.49 -20.18
C PHE A 44 10.51 -7.71 -19.67
N ASP A 45 9.85 -6.96 -20.56
CA ASP A 45 8.64 -6.17 -20.23
C ASP A 45 7.40 -7.07 -20.02
N LYS A 46 7.52 -8.38 -20.26
CA LYS A 46 6.50 -9.42 -20.01
C LYS A 46 7.13 -10.60 -19.26
N PRO A 47 7.48 -10.42 -17.98
CA PRO A 47 8.25 -11.41 -17.22
C PRO A 47 7.49 -12.72 -16.97
N ASP A 48 6.19 -12.74 -17.22
CA ASP A 48 5.35 -13.93 -17.11
C ASP A 48 5.42 -14.85 -18.32
N ALA A 49 5.76 -14.31 -19.50
CA ALA A 49 5.89 -15.09 -20.73
C ALA A 49 6.99 -16.14 -20.57
N SER A 50 6.63 -17.41 -20.81
CA SER A 50 7.58 -18.53 -20.74
C SER A 50 8.48 -18.66 -21.98
N ASN A 51 8.36 -17.75 -22.95
CA ASN A 51 9.13 -17.81 -24.19
C ASN A 51 10.60 -17.40 -24.01
N GLY A 52 10.94 -16.73 -22.90
CA GLY A 52 12.31 -16.33 -22.60
C GLY A 52 12.89 -15.31 -23.57
N ILE A 53 12.05 -14.50 -24.23
CA ILE A 53 12.52 -13.54 -25.24
C ILE A 53 12.60 -12.14 -24.62
N PRO A 54 13.79 -11.50 -24.58
CA PRO A 54 13.89 -10.13 -24.11
C PRO A 54 13.18 -9.18 -25.07
N SER A 55 12.47 -8.20 -24.50
CA SER A 55 11.84 -7.09 -25.22
C SER A 55 12.87 -6.11 -25.78
N SER A 56 14.03 -6.01 -25.12
CA SER A 56 15.17 -5.26 -25.63
C SER A 56 16.48 -5.78 -25.02
N THR A 57 17.57 -5.60 -25.76
CA THR A 57 18.92 -5.88 -25.30
C THR A 57 19.76 -4.61 -25.45
N SER A 58 20.49 -4.24 -24.39
CA SER A 58 21.45 -3.13 -24.39
C SER A 58 22.82 -3.59 -23.86
N LEU A 59 23.81 -2.71 -23.93
CA LEU A 59 25.17 -2.99 -23.48
C LEU A 59 25.74 -1.78 -22.72
N VAL A 60 26.15 -2.01 -21.47
CA VAL A 60 26.89 -1.03 -20.67
C VAL A 60 28.38 -1.25 -20.90
N ARG A 61 29.00 -0.38 -21.69
CA ARG A 61 30.42 -0.48 -22.09
C ARG A 61 31.34 0.17 -21.06
N PHE A 62 32.52 -0.42 -20.87
CA PHE A 62 33.63 0.19 -20.13
C PHE A 62 34.98 -0.32 -20.63
N GLY A 63 36.02 0.48 -20.43
CA GLY A 63 37.25 0.44 -21.24
C GLY A 63 38.32 -0.59 -20.90
N LEU A 64 38.07 -1.58 -20.03
CA LEU A 64 39.10 -2.54 -19.60
C LEU A 64 38.61 -4.00 -19.64
N PRO A 65 39.47 -4.97 -19.99
CA PRO A 65 39.14 -6.39 -20.03
C PRO A 65 39.06 -6.99 -18.62
N ALA A 66 38.01 -6.64 -17.87
CA ALA A 66 37.89 -7.02 -16.47
C ALA A 66 36.95 -8.22 -16.24
N GLY A 67 37.14 -8.93 -15.12
CA GLY A 67 36.14 -9.83 -14.54
C GLY A 67 35.32 -9.08 -13.48
N PHE A 68 34.00 -9.19 -13.53
CA PHE A 68 33.10 -8.40 -12.69
C PHE A 68 31.78 -9.13 -12.45
N ILE A 69 31.25 -9.01 -11.23
CA ILE A 69 29.91 -9.47 -10.86
C ILE A 69 29.08 -8.21 -10.58
N PRO A 70 28.03 -7.92 -11.37
CA PRO A 70 27.21 -6.76 -11.12
C PRO A 70 26.28 -7.02 -9.94
N ALA A 71 25.71 -5.97 -9.38
CA ALA A 71 24.52 -6.02 -8.54
C ALA A 71 23.53 -4.97 -9.07
N VAL A 72 22.24 -5.31 -9.11
CA VAL A 72 21.20 -4.47 -9.73
C VAL A 72 20.09 -4.20 -8.72
N GLN A 73 19.66 -2.95 -8.60
CA GLN A 73 18.65 -2.54 -7.63
C GLN A 73 17.82 -1.36 -8.17
N SER A 74 16.49 -1.43 -8.04
CA SER A 74 15.63 -0.25 -8.24
C SER A 74 15.77 0.71 -7.08
N PHE A 75 15.87 2.00 -7.39
CA PHE A 75 15.88 3.08 -6.43
C PHE A 75 15.39 4.39 -7.08
N LYS A 76 14.35 4.98 -6.49
CA LYS A 76 13.80 6.29 -6.89
C LYS A 76 13.49 6.41 -8.38
N GLY A 77 12.82 5.38 -8.92
CA GLY A 77 12.40 5.34 -10.33
C GLY A 77 13.52 5.05 -11.33
N LYS A 78 14.70 4.65 -10.84
CA LYS A 78 15.84 4.24 -11.67
C LYS A 78 16.32 2.86 -11.27
N ILE A 79 16.86 2.14 -12.23
CA ILE A 79 17.59 0.90 -12.03
C ILE A 79 19.06 1.27 -11.92
N TYR A 80 19.69 0.98 -10.78
CA TYR A 80 21.12 1.15 -10.58
C TYR A 80 21.81 -0.19 -10.75
N MET A 81 22.97 -0.16 -11.40
CA MET A 81 23.87 -1.29 -11.53
C MET A 81 25.24 -0.93 -10.96
N PHE A 82 25.78 -1.79 -10.11
CA PHE A 82 27.08 -1.63 -9.45
C PHE A 82 27.98 -2.80 -9.82
N TRP A 83 29.28 -2.59 -10.03
CA TRP A 83 30.21 -3.68 -10.30
C TRP A 83 31.64 -3.36 -9.85
N SER A 84 32.40 -4.42 -9.57
CA SER A 84 33.84 -4.36 -9.30
C SER A 84 34.63 -4.47 -10.60
N ASN A 85 35.91 -4.12 -10.57
CA ASN A 85 36.84 -4.34 -11.67
C ASN A 85 38.15 -4.92 -11.11
N ASN A 86 38.55 -6.11 -11.56
CA ASN A 86 39.77 -6.77 -11.07
C ASN A 86 41.09 -6.00 -11.24
N TYR A 87 41.12 -4.91 -12.02
CA TYR A 87 42.28 -4.03 -12.17
C TYR A 87 42.18 -2.73 -11.36
N ASP A 88 41.07 -2.54 -10.65
CA ASP A 88 40.79 -1.37 -9.83
C ASP A 88 40.15 -1.81 -8.52
N SER A 89 41.00 -2.08 -7.52
CA SER A 89 40.56 -2.47 -6.18
C SER A 89 40.09 -1.29 -5.32
N GLU A 90 40.20 -0.06 -5.80
CA GLU A 90 39.90 1.14 -5.02
C GLU A 90 38.51 1.71 -5.31
N HIS A 91 37.90 1.33 -6.44
CA HIS A 91 36.60 1.84 -6.84
C HIS A 91 35.57 0.76 -7.16
N ILE A 92 34.32 1.02 -6.75
CA ILE A 92 33.13 0.37 -7.30
C ILE A 92 32.59 1.23 -8.42
N TYR A 93 32.26 0.62 -9.54
CA TYR A 93 31.65 1.30 -10.68
C TYR A 93 30.13 1.27 -10.56
N SER A 94 29.48 2.30 -11.07
CA SER A 94 28.02 2.43 -11.08
C SER A 94 27.52 3.03 -12.39
N SER A 95 26.35 2.58 -12.82
CA SER A 95 25.58 3.17 -13.92
C SER A 95 24.09 3.05 -13.57
N TYR A 96 23.26 3.94 -14.12
CA TYR A 96 21.83 3.88 -13.91
C TYR A 96 21.05 4.01 -15.22
N SER A 97 19.82 3.53 -15.20
CA SER A 97 18.87 3.63 -16.30
C SER A 97 17.45 3.84 -15.77
N THR A 98 16.58 4.50 -16.52
CA THR A 98 15.15 4.61 -16.20
C THR A 98 14.32 3.48 -16.81
N ASP A 99 14.85 2.79 -17.82
CA ASP A 99 14.14 1.81 -18.63
C ASP A 99 14.88 0.47 -18.78
N GLY A 100 16.14 0.39 -18.32
CA GLY A 100 17.05 -0.75 -18.51
C GLY A 100 17.64 -0.84 -19.92
N LYS A 101 17.27 0.09 -20.81
CA LYS A 101 17.64 0.12 -22.23
C LYS A 101 18.73 1.16 -22.48
N ASN A 102 18.60 2.33 -21.86
CA ASN A 102 19.52 3.45 -21.98
C ASN A 102 20.24 3.69 -20.65
N TRP A 103 21.55 3.45 -20.62
CA TRP A 103 22.36 3.52 -19.41
C TRP A 103 23.25 4.76 -19.39
N SER A 104 23.41 5.35 -18.21
CA SER A 104 24.33 6.47 -18.00
C SER A 104 25.78 6.04 -18.21
N LEU A 105 26.67 7.01 -18.45
CA LEU A 105 28.10 6.77 -18.33
C LEU A 105 28.45 6.23 -16.95
N ALA A 106 29.42 5.32 -16.91
CA ALA A 106 29.89 4.73 -15.67
C ALA A 106 30.54 5.79 -14.77
N LYS A 107 30.23 5.74 -13.48
CA LYS A 107 30.82 6.57 -12.42
C LYS A 107 31.52 5.68 -11.39
N THR A 108 32.54 6.20 -10.74
CA THR A 108 33.27 5.48 -9.68
C THR A 108 32.84 5.93 -8.29
N ILE A 109 32.87 4.99 -7.35
CA ILE A 109 32.60 5.16 -5.93
C ILE A 109 33.86 4.71 -5.18
N PRO A 110 34.58 5.59 -4.49
CA PRO A 110 35.77 5.20 -3.73
C PRO A 110 35.43 4.27 -2.56
N VAL A 111 36.11 3.12 -2.47
CA VAL A 111 35.87 2.09 -1.45
C VAL A 111 37.10 1.68 -0.64
N ASN A 112 38.24 2.35 -0.81
CA ASN A 112 39.47 2.12 -0.03
C ASN A 112 39.92 0.64 0.03
N GLY A 113 39.71 -0.11 -1.06
CA GLY A 113 40.05 -1.52 -1.14
C GLY A 113 38.84 -2.46 -0.99
N TYR A 114 38.70 -3.39 -1.93
CA TYR A 114 37.81 -4.55 -1.79
C TYR A 114 38.52 -5.86 -2.17
N ARG A 115 38.00 -6.99 -1.70
CA ARG A 115 38.50 -8.32 -1.99
C ARG A 115 38.34 -8.65 -3.47
N TRP A 116 39.40 -9.09 -4.13
CA TRP A 116 39.31 -9.62 -5.49
C TRP A 116 38.35 -10.82 -5.57
N GLY A 117 37.44 -10.79 -6.55
CA GLY A 117 36.35 -11.78 -6.66
C GLY A 117 35.37 -11.77 -5.48
N GLY A 118 35.39 -10.72 -4.65
CA GLY A 118 34.41 -10.50 -3.60
C GLY A 118 33.07 -9.99 -4.15
N ASP A 119 31.99 -10.43 -3.52
CA ASP A 119 30.64 -9.99 -3.89
C ASP A 119 30.42 -8.52 -3.50
N ILE A 120 30.03 -7.71 -4.48
CA ILE A 120 29.37 -6.43 -4.24
C ILE A 120 27.88 -6.71 -4.24
N SER A 121 27.20 -6.22 -3.21
CA SER A 121 25.77 -6.36 -3.08
C SER A 121 25.13 -5.03 -2.74
N VAL A 122 23.88 -4.86 -3.15
CA VAL A 122 23.12 -3.63 -2.92
C VAL A 122 21.69 -3.97 -2.50
N THR A 123 21.09 -3.12 -1.66
CA THR A 123 19.66 -3.12 -1.38
C THR A 123 19.17 -1.70 -1.09
N VAL A 124 17.86 -1.46 -1.06
CA VAL A 124 17.30 -0.22 -0.54
C VAL A 124 16.79 -0.43 0.88
N PHE A 125 17.21 0.42 1.81
CA PHE A 125 16.73 0.40 3.18
C PHE A 125 16.58 1.83 3.70
N LYS A 126 15.41 2.14 4.30
CA LYS A 126 15.08 3.47 4.82
C LYS A 126 15.41 4.61 3.84
N GLN A 127 14.91 4.48 2.61
CA GLN A 127 15.09 5.48 1.54
C GLN A 127 16.54 5.72 1.10
N LYS A 128 17.44 4.76 1.35
CA LYS A 128 18.84 4.80 0.94
C LYS A 128 19.23 3.54 0.18
N LEU A 129 20.05 3.68 -0.84
CA LEU A 129 20.86 2.59 -1.33
C LEU A 129 21.90 2.23 -0.26
N VAL A 130 22.04 0.94 0.03
CA VAL A 130 23.05 0.41 0.95
C VAL A 130 23.91 -0.58 0.17
N LEU A 131 25.19 -0.23 -0.03
CA LEU A 131 26.19 -1.10 -0.65
C LEU A 131 26.91 -1.88 0.43
N THR A 132 27.06 -3.19 0.24
CA THR A 132 27.86 -4.08 1.09
C THR A 132 28.90 -4.81 0.25
N PHE A 133 30.11 -4.91 0.77
CA PHE A 133 31.23 -5.59 0.12
C PHE A 133 32.24 -6.09 1.16
N ALA A 134 33.18 -6.95 0.76
CA ALA A 134 34.29 -7.38 1.61
C ALA A 134 35.57 -6.61 1.26
N ASP A 135 36.32 -6.17 2.27
CA ASP A 135 37.64 -5.56 2.09
C ASP A 135 38.73 -6.62 1.80
N PRO A 136 39.98 -6.25 1.48
CA PRO A 136 41.05 -7.22 1.19
C PRO A 136 41.38 -8.16 2.37
N GLN A 137 41.04 -7.77 3.61
CA GLN A 137 41.15 -8.61 4.81
C GLN A 137 39.90 -9.46 5.05
N GLN A 138 38.96 -9.50 4.10
CA GLN A 138 37.68 -10.22 4.16
C GLN A 138 36.72 -9.72 5.25
N ARG A 139 36.89 -8.48 5.72
CA ARG A 139 35.93 -7.85 6.64
C ARG A 139 34.80 -7.24 5.83
N LEU A 140 33.56 -7.41 6.30
CA LEU A 140 32.42 -6.77 5.68
C LEU A 140 32.44 -5.25 5.89
N ARG A 141 32.15 -4.51 4.83
CA ARG A 141 32.12 -3.06 4.76
C ARG A 141 30.77 -2.60 4.20
N THR A 142 30.37 -1.39 4.58
CA THR A 142 29.13 -0.78 4.09
C THR A 142 29.29 0.71 3.81
N THR A 143 28.54 1.21 2.84
CA THR A 143 28.31 2.64 2.60
C THR A 143 26.88 2.83 2.09
N SER A 144 26.33 4.04 2.22
CA SER A 144 24.96 4.35 1.81
C SER A 144 24.85 5.63 1.01
N SER A 145 23.77 5.75 0.24
CA SER A 145 23.47 6.93 -0.56
C SER A 145 21.96 7.22 -0.58
N THR A 146 21.58 8.49 -0.42
CA THR A 146 20.19 8.97 -0.49
C THR A 146 19.76 9.37 -1.90
N ASP A 147 20.71 9.52 -2.83
CA ASP A 147 20.53 10.00 -4.21
C ASP A 147 21.15 9.08 -5.28
N GLY A 148 21.88 8.04 -4.86
CA GLY A 148 22.64 7.14 -5.72
C GLY A 148 23.88 7.77 -6.35
N VAL A 149 24.31 8.94 -5.88
CA VAL A 149 25.46 9.70 -6.42
C VAL A 149 26.45 10.04 -5.31
N SER A 150 25.96 10.59 -4.19
CA SER A 150 26.73 10.98 -3.03
C SER A 150 26.72 9.84 -2.01
N TRP A 151 27.89 9.39 -1.58
CA TRP A 151 28.05 8.23 -0.71
C TRP A 151 28.64 8.63 0.65
N THR A 152 28.18 7.97 1.71
CA THR A 152 28.70 8.17 3.06
C THR A 152 30.08 7.53 3.23
N ASP A 153 30.78 7.91 4.30
CA ASP A 153 32.02 7.24 4.71
C ASP A 153 31.81 5.74 4.92
N ILE A 154 32.83 4.97 4.56
CA ILE A 154 32.80 3.51 4.61
C ILE A 154 32.90 3.04 6.05
N GLN A 155 31.92 2.27 6.50
CA GLN A 155 31.89 1.67 7.83
C GLN A 155 32.31 0.19 7.79
N THR A 156 32.86 -0.31 8.90
CA THR A 156 33.13 -1.75 9.09
C THR A 156 31.94 -2.40 9.77
N ILE A 157 31.50 -3.54 9.26
CA ILE A 157 30.51 -4.37 9.91
C ILE A 157 31.26 -5.37 10.81
N ASN A 158 30.99 -5.32 12.11
CA ASN A 158 31.66 -6.15 13.11
C ASN A 158 31.20 -7.62 12.99
N THR A 159 31.89 -8.38 12.13
CA THR A 159 31.69 -9.80 11.87
C THR A 159 33.00 -10.55 12.10
N SER A 160 32.97 -11.89 12.23
CA SER A 160 34.21 -12.67 12.20
C SER A 160 34.98 -12.34 10.91
N PRO A 161 36.29 -12.06 10.96
CA PRO A 161 37.03 -11.36 9.91
C PRO A 161 37.22 -12.11 8.57
N MET A 162 36.51 -13.22 8.34
CA MET A 162 36.60 -14.01 7.10
C MET A 162 35.22 -14.18 6.46
N ALA A 163 34.68 -13.15 5.80
CA ALA A 163 33.45 -13.28 5.01
C ALA A 163 33.77 -13.58 3.54
N GLY A 164 33.29 -14.73 3.03
CA GLY A 164 33.53 -15.15 1.65
C GLY A 164 32.54 -14.58 0.62
N VAL A 165 31.28 -14.42 1.04
CA VAL A 165 30.10 -14.00 0.23
C VAL A 165 29.22 -13.13 1.12
N ASN A 166 28.57 -12.09 0.60
CA ASN A 166 27.60 -11.31 1.35
C ASN A 166 26.35 -11.04 0.52
N SER A 167 25.18 -11.10 1.15
CA SER A 167 23.92 -10.86 0.45
C SER A 167 22.89 -10.21 1.37
N PRO A 168 22.54 -8.94 1.14
CA PRO A 168 21.56 -8.21 1.92
C PRO A 168 20.13 -8.56 1.50
N VAL A 169 19.20 -8.48 2.46
CA VAL A 169 17.76 -8.54 2.22
C VAL A 169 17.04 -7.74 3.30
N VAL A 170 16.02 -6.97 2.93
CA VAL A 170 15.18 -6.26 3.90
C VAL A 170 13.96 -7.12 4.22
N TYR A 171 13.69 -7.33 5.50
CA TYR A 171 12.55 -8.11 5.96
C TYR A 171 12.03 -7.57 7.28
N ASN A 172 10.71 -7.37 7.35
CA ASN A 172 10.02 -6.91 8.56
C ASN A 172 10.61 -5.61 9.17
N GLY A 173 10.94 -4.63 8.32
CA GLY A 173 11.50 -3.34 8.76
C GLY A 173 12.97 -3.38 9.19
N GLN A 174 13.64 -4.51 9.02
CA GLN A 174 15.05 -4.69 9.39
C GLN A 174 15.88 -5.13 8.18
N LEU A 175 17.11 -4.61 8.08
CA LEU A 175 18.08 -5.05 7.10
C LEU A 175 18.82 -6.28 7.63
N PHE A 176 18.83 -7.37 6.87
CA PHE A 176 19.65 -8.57 7.11
C PHE A 176 20.79 -8.60 6.12
N ILE A 177 21.97 -9.04 6.54
CA ILE A 177 23.08 -9.39 5.65
C ILE A 177 23.49 -10.82 5.94
N PHE A 178 23.22 -11.72 5.00
CA PHE A 178 23.61 -13.12 5.07
C PHE A 178 25.00 -13.35 4.49
N TYR A 179 25.78 -14.24 5.10
CA TYR A 179 27.11 -14.61 4.63
C TYR A 179 27.54 -15.99 5.15
N HIS A 180 28.65 -16.51 4.64
CA HIS A 180 29.36 -17.65 5.22
C HIS A 180 30.86 -17.34 5.31
N LYS A 181 31.58 -18.16 6.09
CA LYS A 181 33.02 -17.96 6.27
C LYS A 181 33.80 -18.21 4.96
N GLY A 182 34.85 -17.43 4.74
CA GLY A 182 35.72 -17.51 3.55
C GLY A 182 36.87 -18.51 3.66
N ASP A 183 36.83 -19.45 4.61
CA ASP A 183 37.93 -20.38 4.94
C ASP A 183 37.95 -21.67 4.11
N GLY A 184 37.05 -21.80 3.13
CA GLY A 184 36.92 -22.99 2.29
C GLY A 184 36.28 -24.20 2.98
N ASN A 185 35.98 -24.12 4.28
CA ASN A 185 35.38 -25.20 5.08
C ASN A 185 34.03 -24.77 5.70
N ALA A 186 33.44 -23.69 5.20
CA ALA A 186 32.24 -23.12 5.78
C ALA A 186 31.05 -24.07 5.70
N LYS A 187 30.52 -24.45 6.86
CA LYS A 187 29.28 -25.24 6.99
C LYS A 187 28.12 -24.43 7.56
N THR A 188 28.35 -23.21 8.01
CA THR A 188 27.35 -22.38 8.69
C THR A 188 27.06 -21.13 7.89
N VAL A 189 25.79 -20.84 7.69
CA VAL A 189 25.31 -19.54 7.23
C VAL A 189 25.12 -18.64 8.46
N TYR A 190 25.63 -17.42 8.38
CA TYR A 190 25.50 -16.39 9.40
C TYR A 190 24.68 -15.22 8.86
N TYR A 191 24.14 -14.41 9.77
CA TYR A 191 23.62 -13.11 9.44
C TYR A 191 23.92 -12.07 10.52
N VAL A 192 23.94 -10.81 10.09
CA VAL A 192 23.85 -9.63 10.97
C VAL A 192 22.62 -8.82 10.59
N THR A 193 22.09 -8.04 11.52
CA THR A 193 20.94 -7.17 11.28
C THR A 193 21.22 -5.72 11.57
N SER A 194 20.52 -4.81 10.90
CA SER A 194 20.61 -3.36 11.14
C SER A 194 19.23 -2.71 11.11
N ASN A 195 19.05 -1.72 12.01
CA ASN A 195 17.86 -0.89 12.07
C ASN A 195 18.05 0.47 11.36
N ASP A 196 19.25 0.82 10.91
CA ASP A 196 19.56 2.10 10.25
C ASP A 196 20.36 1.97 8.94
N GLY A 197 20.81 0.76 8.60
CA GLY A 197 21.62 0.45 7.41
C GLY A 197 23.13 0.65 7.60
N LEU A 198 23.57 1.17 8.76
CA LEU A 198 24.95 1.57 9.02
C LEU A 198 25.53 0.88 10.26
N LEU A 199 24.76 0.81 11.34
CA LEU A 199 25.12 0.11 12.57
C LEU A 199 24.48 -1.27 12.56
N PHE A 200 25.32 -2.29 12.76
CA PHE A 200 24.91 -3.69 12.72
C PHE A 200 25.00 -4.32 14.10
N GLY A 201 24.02 -5.17 14.40
CA GLY A 201 24.00 -6.01 15.58
C GLY A 201 25.06 -7.12 15.54
N ARG A 202 25.00 -8.00 16.54
CA ARG A 202 25.93 -9.13 16.65
C ARG A 202 25.67 -10.17 15.55
N GLU A 203 26.75 -10.78 15.08
CA GLU A 203 26.71 -11.98 14.24
C GLU A 203 25.85 -13.07 14.91
N THR A 204 24.91 -13.64 14.13
CA THR A 204 24.02 -14.71 14.56
C THR A 204 24.13 -15.89 13.58
N PRO A 205 24.32 -17.14 14.04
CA PRO A 205 24.24 -18.30 13.17
C PRO A 205 22.79 -18.50 12.70
N ALA A 206 22.56 -18.53 11.38
CA ALA A 206 21.27 -18.85 10.79
C ALA A 206 20.99 -20.35 10.95
N PHE A 207 21.82 -21.17 10.30
CA PHE A 207 21.75 -22.62 10.34
C PHE A 207 23.08 -23.22 9.90
N GLN A 208 23.31 -24.46 10.31
CA GLN A 208 24.44 -25.26 9.88
C GLN A 208 23.95 -26.29 8.84
N GLU A 209 24.66 -26.39 7.72
CA GLU A 209 24.44 -27.43 6.72
C GLU A 209 24.97 -28.77 7.22
N SER A 210 24.21 -29.84 6.97
CA SER A 210 24.51 -31.19 7.45
C SER A 210 25.38 -32.00 6.49
N THR A 211 25.65 -31.50 5.28
CA THR A 211 26.58 -32.14 4.34
C THR A 211 28.03 -31.96 4.77
N ASP A 212 28.87 -32.94 4.45
CA ASP A 212 30.33 -32.79 4.60
C ASP A 212 30.94 -31.78 3.62
N THR A 213 30.18 -31.42 2.59
CA THR A 213 30.55 -30.49 1.53
C THR A 213 30.38 -29.02 1.98
N PRO A 214 31.41 -28.15 1.81
CA PRO A 214 31.35 -26.74 2.16
C PRO A 214 30.34 -25.91 1.35
N LEU A 215 29.88 -24.80 1.94
CA LEU A 215 29.04 -23.77 1.32
C LEU A 215 29.86 -22.93 0.32
N THR A 216 29.24 -22.56 -0.80
CA THR A 216 29.87 -21.75 -1.86
C THR A 216 29.13 -20.44 -2.17
N LYS A 217 27.79 -20.42 -2.07
CA LYS A 217 26.99 -19.21 -2.27
C LYS A 217 25.73 -19.24 -1.42
N VAL A 218 25.29 -18.07 -0.98
CA VAL A 218 23.99 -17.81 -0.36
C VAL A 218 23.29 -16.71 -1.17
N VAL A 219 21.99 -16.87 -1.43
CA VAL A 219 21.13 -15.94 -2.17
C VAL A 219 19.79 -15.80 -1.42
N PRO A 220 19.66 -14.79 -0.54
CA PRO A 220 18.43 -14.51 0.18
C PRO A 220 17.46 -13.69 -0.67
N ILE A 221 16.16 -13.91 -0.49
CA ILE A 221 15.07 -13.11 -1.07
C ILE A 221 13.83 -13.20 -0.19
N VAL A 222 13.00 -12.16 -0.15
CA VAL A 222 11.68 -12.27 0.48
C VAL A 222 10.68 -12.74 -0.58
N TYR A 223 10.08 -13.90 -0.33
CA TYR A 223 9.10 -14.50 -1.22
C TYR A 223 7.98 -15.16 -0.41
N SER A 224 6.73 -14.88 -0.77
CA SER A 224 5.54 -15.33 -0.06
C SER A 224 5.60 -15.05 1.45
N GLY A 225 6.08 -13.85 1.82
CA GLY A 225 6.10 -13.39 3.21
C GLY A 225 7.12 -14.07 4.12
N LYS A 226 8.13 -14.76 3.56
CA LYS A 226 9.25 -15.37 4.30
C LYS A 226 10.56 -14.96 3.66
N ILE A 227 11.65 -14.93 4.42
CA ILE A 227 12.98 -14.94 3.80
C ILE A 227 13.23 -16.36 3.30
N TRP A 228 13.49 -16.50 2.01
CA TRP A 228 14.05 -17.70 1.41
C TRP A 228 15.54 -17.52 1.29
N VAL A 229 16.31 -18.41 1.90
CA VAL A 229 17.76 -18.46 1.73
C VAL A 229 18.07 -19.63 0.82
N TYR A 230 18.31 -19.34 -0.45
CA TYR A 230 18.82 -20.31 -1.41
C TYR A 230 20.33 -20.41 -1.25
N TYR A 231 20.90 -21.61 -1.35
CA TYR A 231 22.34 -21.79 -1.21
C TYR A 231 22.86 -22.95 -2.05
N THR A 232 24.14 -22.86 -2.40
CA THR A 232 24.86 -23.88 -3.17
C THR A 232 26.04 -24.41 -2.35
N VAL A 233 26.19 -25.73 -2.32
CA VAL A 233 27.36 -26.42 -1.74
C VAL A 233 28.38 -26.78 -2.83
N GLU A 234 29.62 -27.10 -2.46
CA GLU A 234 30.75 -27.32 -3.40
C GLU A 234 30.50 -28.42 -4.45
N ASN A 235 29.75 -29.48 -4.11
CA ASN A 235 29.31 -30.52 -5.05
C ASN A 235 28.18 -30.06 -6.00
N ARG A 236 27.86 -28.76 -5.98
CA ARG A 236 26.90 -28.06 -6.85
C ARG A 236 25.44 -28.43 -6.61
N LEU A 237 25.15 -29.15 -5.53
CA LEU A 237 23.77 -29.32 -5.06
C LEU A 237 23.25 -27.99 -4.50
N MET A 238 21.95 -27.75 -4.70
CA MET A 238 21.29 -26.50 -4.34
C MET A 238 20.11 -26.77 -3.44
N TYR A 239 19.97 -25.93 -2.43
CA TYR A 239 18.97 -26.09 -1.39
C TYR A 239 18.34 -24.74 -1.03
N ALA A 240 17.23 -24.81 -0.29
CA ALA A 240 16.59 -23.68 0.34
C ALA A 240 16.27 -23.98 1.81
N ARG A 241 16.29 -22.93 2.62
CA ARG A 241 15.59 -22.87 3.91
C ARG A 241 14.81 -21.58 4.00
N THR A 242 13.67 -21.62 4.69
CA THR A 242 12.84 -20.43 4.90
C THR A 242 12.96 -19.93 6.33
N TYR A 243 13.04 -18.62 6.53
CA TYR A 243 12.91 -17.97 7.83
C TYR A 243 11.56 -17.24 7.89
N ASN A 244 10.73 -17.62 8.85
CA ASN A 244 9.38 -17.09 8.99
C ASN A 244 9.35 -15.87 9.94
N ARG A 245 8.18 -15.22 10.04
CA ARG A 245 7.98 -14.04 10.92
C ARG A 245 8.13 -14.33 12.41
N ARG A 246 8.02 -15.60 12.82
CA ARG A 246 8.22 -16.06 14.21
C ARG A 246 9.70 -16.25 14.56
N GLY A 247 10.60 -15.86 13.65
CA GLY A 247 12.04 -16.02 13.82
C GLY A 247 12.52 -17.47 13.72
N GLN A 248 11.74 -18.35 13.08
CA GLN A 248 12.05 -19.77 12.99
C GLN A 248 12.51 -20.17 11.59
N TRP A 249 13.55 -20.99 11.55
CA TRP A 249 14.04 -21.63 10.34
C TRP A 249 13.22 -22.89 10.02
N GLY A 250 12.87 -23.03 8.75
CA GLY A 250 12.26 -24.24 8.21
C GLY A 250 13.29 -25.31 7.86
N GLU A 251 12.76 -26.48 7.50
CA GLU A 251 13.54 -27.63 7.05
C GLU A 251 14.31 -27.35 5.76
N ARG A 252 15.39 -28.11 5.55
CA ARG A 252 16.17 -28.08 4.31
C ARG A 252 15.32 -28.65 3.16
N GLN A 253 15.25 -27.92 2.06
CA GLN A 253 14.53 -28.33 0.85
C GLN A 253 15.50 -28.38 -0.33
N GLU A 254 15.43 -29.43 -1.14
CA GLU A 254 16.22 -29.57 -2.37
C GLU A 254 15.56 -28.81 -3.53
N LEU A 255 16.36 -28.10 -4.34
CA LEU A 255 15.86 -27.41 -5.53
C LEU A 255 15.80 -28.39 -6.71
N LYS A 256 14.66 -28.44 -7.39
CA LYS A 256 14.42 -29.30 -8.55
C LYS A 256 14.31 -28.49 -9.83
N GLY A 257 14.76 -29.05 -10.95
CA GLY A 257 14.63 -28.44 -12.28
C GLY A 257 15.79 -27.53 -12.71
N ILE A 258 16.72 -27.23 -11.81
CA ILE A 258 17.97 -26.53 -12.15
C ILE A 258 19.04 -27.55 -12.58
N ASN A 259 19.00 -27.94 -13.85
CA ASN A 259 19.96 -28.90 -14.43
C ASN A 259 21.29 -28.20 -14.79
N SER A 260 22.04 -27.78 -13.76
CA SER A 260 23.32 -27.08 -13.91
C SER A 260 24.33 -27.55 -12.86
N LYS A 261 25.62 -27.57 -13.23
CA LYS A 261 26.74 -27.87 -12.34
C LYS A 261 27.40 -26.60 -11.78
N LEU A 262 26.69 -25.46 -11.76
CA LEU A 262 27.22 -24.15 -11.37
C LEU A 262 26.40 -23.57 -10.21
N PHE A 263 26.92 -22.51 -9.57
CA PHE A 263 26.29 -21.92 -8.39
C PHE A 263 25.18 -20.91 -8.73
N LEU A 264 24.21 -20.77 -7.82
CA LEU A 264 23.21 -19.69 -7.87
C LEU A 264 23.90 -18.34 -7.69
N ASN A 265 23.41 -17.27 -8.30
CA ASN A 265 24.08 -15.97 -8.22
C ASN A 265 23.22 -14.87 -7.59
N SER A 266 21.95 -14.75 -8.01
CA SER A 266 21.02 -13.73 -7.51
C SER A 266 19.58 -14.19 -7.64
N ALA A 267 18.68 -13.52 -6.94
CA ALA A 267 17.25 -13.76 -7.00
C ALA A 267 16.48 -12.44 -7.11
N ALA A 268 15.32 -12.49 -7.74
CA ALA A 268 14.38 -11.37 -7.84
C ALA A 268 12.95 -11.90 -7.73
N THR A 269 12.02 -11.06 -7.29
CA THR A 269 10.60 -11.38 -7.27
C THR A 269 9.83 -10.35 -8.10
N ILE A 270 8.86 -10.86 -8.85
CA ILE A 270 7.86 -10.06 -9.55
C ILE A 270 6.54 -10.74 -9.24
N ASN A 271 5.65 -10.03 -8.55
CA ASN A 271 4.37 -10.58 -8.11
C ASN A 271 4.55 -11.90 -7.32
N ASP A 272 3.88 -12.96 -7.73
CA ASP A 272 3.88 -14.29 -7.11
C ASP A 272 4.97 -15.24 -7.65
N ARG A 273 5.86 -14.74 -8.53
CA ARG A 273 6.98 -15.52 -9.09
C ARG A 273 8.31 -15.08 -8.52
N VAL A 274 9.14 -16.07 -8.20
CA VAL A 274 10.54 -15.87 -7.87
C VAL A 274 11.41 -16.33 -9.02
N PHE A 275 12.46 -15.57 -9.30
CA PHE A 275 13.46 -15.84 -10.32
C PHE A 275 14.81 -16.05 -9.65
N VAL A 276 15.61 -16.97 -10.18
CA VAL A 276 17.02 -17.16 -9.79
C VAL A 276 17.91 -17.22 -11.01
N SER A 277 19.11 -16.66 -10.90
CA SER A 277 20.15 -16.83 -11.89
C SER A 277 21.15 -17.90 -11.47
N ASN A 278 21.59 -18.68 -12.45
CA ASN A 278 22.63 -19.68 -12.35
C ASN A 278 23.51 -19.56 -13.60
N ASN A 279 24.71 -18.97 -13.46
CA ASN A 279 25.55 -18.61 -14.60
C ASN A 279 24.80 -17.73 -15.63
N THR A 280 24.80 -18.09 -16.91
CA THR A 280 24.05 -17.43 -17.99
C THR A 280 22.58 -17.80 -18.07
N LYS A 281 22.10 -18.67 -17.18
CA LYS A 281 20.73 -19.18 -17.20
C LYS A 281 19.91 -18.55 -16.09
N THR A 282 18.65 -18.31 -16.39
CA THR A 282 17.66 -17.83 -15.43
C THR A 282 16.52 -18.83 -15.37
N PHE A 283 16.01 -19.04 -14.16
CA PHE A 283 14.91 -19.94 -13.87
C PHE A 283 13.84 -19.19 -13.09
N TYR A 284 12.60 -19.67 -13.17
CA TYR A 284 11.50 -19.16 -12.37
C TYR A 284 10.80 -20.26 -11.59
N SER A 285 10.15 -19.88 -10.50
CA SER A 285 9.31 -20.76 -9.69
C SER A 285 8.09 -20.01 -9.14
N SER A 286 7.01 -20.76 -8.93
CA SER A 286 5.78 -20.30 -8.25
C SER A 286 5.60 -20.96 -6.88
N ASP A 287 6.54 -21.80 -6.45
CA ASP A 287 6.54 -22.45 -5.13
C ASP A 287 7.89 -22.34 -4.39
N GLY A 288 8.91 -21.79 -5.05
CA GLY A 288 10.26 -21.59 -4.52
C GLY A 288 11.17 -22.82 -4.60
N VAL A 289 10.68 -24.00 -5.02
CA VAL A 289 11.47 -25.25 -4.99
C VAL A 289 11.49 -26.00 -6.32
N ASN A 290 10.44 -25.88 -7.13
CA ASN A 290 10.35 -26.44 -8.47
C ASN A 290 10.60 -25.34 -9.50
N TRP A 291 11.72 -25.46 -10.22
CA TRP A 291 12.23 -24.43 -11.11
C TRP A 291 12.05 -24.83 -12.57
N ASN A 292 11.62 -23.85 -13.37
CA ASN A 292 11.50 -23.98 -14.82
C ASN A 292 12.52 -23.06 -15.50
N PRO A 293 13.19 -23.50 -16.59
CA PRO A 293 14.01 -22.61 -17.40
C PRO A 293 13.21 -21.39 -17.87
N TYR A 294 13.82 -20.21 -17.79
CA TYR A 294 13.23 -18.96 -18.24
C TYR A 294 14.01 -18.38 -19.42
N PHE A 295 15.32 -18.18 -19.24
CA PHE A 295 16.19 -17.54 -20.23
C PHE A 295 17.59 -18.14 -20.16
N ALA A 296 18.29 -18.13 -21.29
CA ALA A 296 19.70 -18.48 -21.37
C ALA A 296 20.42 -17.51 -22.30
N ALA A 297 21.39 -16.76 -21.76
CA ALA A 297 22.20 -15.87 -22.57
C ALA A 297 23.16 -16.69 -23.45
N SER A 298 23.06 -16.54 -24.77
CA SER A 298 23.88 -17.25 -25.76
C SER A 298 25.33 -16.74 -25.80
N GLY A 299 26.29 -17.66 -25.87
CA GLY A 299 27.70 -17.35 -26.16
C GLY A 299 28.50 -16.78 -24.99
N LEU A 300 28.03 -16.95 -23.75
CA LEU A 300 28.60 -16.32 -22.54
C LEU A 300 28.86 -17.31 -21.39
N ASP A 301 29.09 -18.59 -21.70
CA ASP A 301 28.96 -19.74 -20.80
C ASP A 301 29.85 -19.75 -19.54
N ASN A 302 30.69 -18.74 -19.31
CA ASN A 302 31.57 -18.62 -18.14
C ASN A 302 31.18 -17.47 -17.18
N PHE A 303 30.03 -16.81 -17.35
CA PHE A 303 29.66 -15.61 -16.58
C PHE A 303 28.33 -15.70 -15.84
N SER A 304 28.35 -15.26 -14.58
CA SER A 304 27.16 -15.22 -13.72
C SER A 304 26.32 -13.97 -13.97
N SER A 305 25.11 -14.18 -14.47
CA SER A 305 24.12 -13.12 -14.64
C SER A 305 23.54 -12.71 -13.31
N VAL A 306 23.19 -11.44 -13.15
CA VAL A 306 22.41 -10.94 -12.01
C VAL A 306 21.05 -10.44 -12.44
N LEU A 307 20.10 -10.58 -11.52
CA LEU A 307 18.72 -10.19 -11.70
C LEU A 307 18.48 -8.84 -11.03
N GLY A 308 17.65 -8.02 -11.67
CA GLY A 308 17.06 -6.81 -11.11
C GLY A 308 15.63 -6.65 -11.61
N VAL A 309 14.91 -5.68 -11.06
CA VAL A 309 13.54 -5.37 -11.47
C VAL A 309 13.44 -3.88 -11.71
N SER A 310 12.75 -3.50 -12.80
CA SER A 310 12.30 -2.14 -13.02
C SER A 310 10.86 -2.00 -12.53
N TYR A 311 10.64 -1.07 -11.60
CA TYR A 311 9.30 -0.70 -11.17
C TYR A 311 8.74 0.51 -11.92
N GLY A 312 9.49 1.16 -12.82
CA GLY A 312 9.03 2.39 -13.48
C GLY A 312 7.71 2.23 -14.27
N ILE A 313 6.84 3.25 -14.22
CA ILE A 313 5.59 3.28 -15.01
C ILE A 313 5.90 3.60 -16.46
N THR A 314 5.30 2.84 -17.36
CA THR A 314 5.42 2.96 -18.82
C THR A 314 4.10 3.37 -19.45
N ALA A 315 4.13 3.87 -20.69
CA ALA A 315 2.91 4.15 -21.44
C ALA A 315 2.03 2.89 -21.62
N SER A 316 2.65 1.72 -21.73
CA SER A 316 1.92 0.44 -21.80
C SER A 316 1.07 0.19 -20.57
N ASP A 317 1.52 0.55 -19.37
CA ASP A 317 0.74 0.32 -18.13
C ASP A 317 -0.64 1.01 -18.18
N LEU A 318 -0.71 2.14 -18.87
CA LEU A 318 -1.92 2.95 -19.00
C LEU A 318 -2.87 2.44 -20.10
N THR A 319 -2.33 1.81 -21.15
CA THR A 319 -3.08 1.41 -22.35
C THR A 319 -3.23 -0.10 -22.52
N VAL A 320 -2.58 -0.88 -21.67
CA VAL A 320 -2.61 -2.35 -21.74
C VAL A 320 -4.04 -2.84 -21.48
N ARG A 321 -4.47 -3.82 -22.27
CA ARG A 321 -5.74 -4.52 -22.01
C ARG A 321 -5.55 -5.48 -20.86
N ASN A 322 -6.59 -5.65 -20.06
CA ASN A 322 -6.57 -6.53 -18.90
C ASN A 322 -5.50 -6.18 -17.83
N PRO A 323 -5.37 -4.90 -17.40
CA PRO A 323 -4.43 -4.56 -16.34
C PRO A 323 -4.76 -5.36 -15.08
N GLN A 324 -3.79 -6.15 -14.61
CA GLN A 324 -3.96 -6.97 -13.40
C GLN A 324 -3.66 -6.15 -12.15
N LEU A 325 -4.43 -6.41 -11.10
CA LEU A 325 -4.09 -5.93 -9.77
C LEU A 325 -2.74 -6.57 -9.36
N PRO A 326 -1.71 -5.79 -8.99
CA PRO A 326 -0.41 -6.34 -8.59
C PRO A 326 -0.56 -7.30 -7.40
N SER A 327 -0.07 -8.52 -7.46
CA SER A 327 -0.32 -9.51 -6.40
C SER A 327 0.62 -9.36 -5.20
N ASP A 328 1.83 -8.87 -5.44
CA ASP A 328 2.82 -8.60 -4.41
C ASP A 328 3.87 -7.60 -4.90
N LEU A 329 4.75 -7.19 -3.99
CA LEU A 329 5.86 -6.29 -4.26
C LEU A 329 7.11 -6.82 -3.53
N ALA A 330 8.30 -6.63 -4.11
CA ALA A 330 9.55 -6.98 -3.43
C ALA A 330 9.77 -6.11 -2.18
N THR A 331 10.55 -6.61 -1.22
CA THR A 331 10.98 -5.82 -0.07
C THR A 331 12.28 -5.06 -0.35
N GLY A 332 12.57 -4.03 0.45
CA GLY A 332 13.77 -3.23 0.28
C GLY A 332 13.69 -2.36 -0.97
N LEU A 333 12.65 -1.54 -1.04
CA LEU A 333 12.34 -0.62 -2.13
C LEU A 333 12.27 0.82 -1.63
N SER A 334 12.32 1.76 -2.57
CA SER A 334 12.13 3.18 -2.31
C SER A 334 10.64 3.56 -2.28
N HIS A 335 10.32 4.66 -1.61
CA HIS A 335 8.99 5.26 -1.63
C HIS A 335 8.42 5.51 -3.04
N THR A 336 9.28 5.88 -3.99
CA THR A 336 8.91 5.97 -5.42
C THR A 336 8.35 4.65 -5.98
N ASP A 337 8.92 3.51 -5.60
CA ASP A 337 8.44 2.19 -6.05
C ASP A 337 7.08 1.86 -5.40
N TYR A 338 6.86 2.23 -4.12
CA TYR A 338 5.56 2.12 -3.46
C TYR A 338 4.49 2.99 -4.13
N ALA A 339 4.84 4.22 -4.52
CA ALA A 339 3.95 5.11 -5.24
C ALA A 339 3.57 4.54 -6.62
N THR A 340 4.52 3.85 -7.27
CA THR A 340 4.25 3.15 -8.52
C THR A 340 3.31 1.96 -8.34
N PHE A 341 3.52 1.14 -7.30
CA PHE A 341 2.59 0.06 -6.94
C PHE A 341 1.16 0.58 -6.69
N ALA A 342 1.04 1.72 -6.01
CA ALA A 342 -0.23 2.39 -5.77
C ALA A 342 -0.93 2.81 -7.08
N TRP A 343 -0.20 3.43 -8.02
CA TRP A 343 -0.73 3.79 -9.34
C TRP A 343 -1.17 2.57 -10.16
N ARG A 344 -0.40 1.48 -10.14
CA ARG A 344 -0.78 0.23 -10.82
C ARG A 344 -2.03 -0.40 -10.22
N SER A 345 -2.17 -0.35 -8.89
CA SER A 345 -3.41 -0.74 -8.22
C SER A 345 -4.59 0.13 -8.68
N PHE A 346 -4.38 1.44 -8.82
CA PHE A 346 -5.39 2.36 -9.34
C PHE A 346 -5.77 2.07 -10.79
N PHE A 347 -4.81 1.77 -11.67
CA PHE A 347 -5.08 1.41 -13.06
C PHE A 347 -5.94 0.15 -13.17
N ALA A 348 -5.57 -0.90 -12.44
CA ALA A 348 -6.32 -2.16 -12.44
C ALA A 348 -7.73 -2.00 -11.86
N LEU A 349 -7.87 -1.33 -10.72
CA LEU A 349 -9.16 -1.14 -10.05
C LEU A 349 -10.10 -0.22 -10.83
N ASN A 350 -9.56 0.76 -11.56
CA ASN A 350 -10.33 1.66 -12.43
C ASN A 350 -10.34 1.21 -13.89
N ASN A 351 -9.97 -0.04 -14.19
CA ASN A 351 -10.44 -0.71 -15.40
C ASN A 351 -11.93 -1.06 -15.25
N THR A 352 -12.63 -1.38 -16.34
CA THR A 352 -14.01 -1.87 -16.27
C THR A 352 -14.08 -3.30 -15.73
N ALA A 353 -15.21 -3.68 -15.13
CA ALA A 353 -15.50 -5.06 -14.76
C ALA A 353 -15.90 -5.89 -15.98
N ALA A 354 -15.55 -7.18 -15.97
CA ALA A 354 -15.89 -8.10 -17.04
C ALA A 354 -17.42 -8.33 -17.12
N ALA A 355 -17.95 -8.37 -18.34
CA ALA A 355 -19.33 -8.77 -18.62
C ALA A 355 -19.44 -10.30 -18.81
N PRO A 356 -20.61 -10.91 -18.63
CA PRO A 356 -21.85 -10.31 -18.11
C PRO A 356 -21.80 -10.10 -16.60
N LEU A 357 -22.40 -9.00 -16.14
CA LEU A 357 -22.66 -8.73 -14.73
C LEU A 357 -24.08 -9.22 -14.36
N PRO A 358 -24.31 -9.70 -13.12
CA PRO A 358 -23.39 -9.73 -11.98
C PRO A 358 -22.44 -10.95 -11.93
N ALA A 359 -22.54 -11.90 -12.86
CA ALA A 359 -21.78 -13.15 -12.81
C ALA A 359 -20.26 -12.95 -12.66
N ASN A 360 -19.71 -11.92 -13.32
CA ASN A 360 -18.28 -11.60 -13.34
C ASN A 360 -17.90 -10.39 -12.45
N ARG A 361 -18.69 -10.08 -11.40
CA ARG A 361 -18.29 -9.07 -10.41
C ARG A 361 -16.89 -9.38 -9.86
N GLY A 362 -16.11 -8.34 -9.58
CA GLY A 362 -14.77 -8.49 -9.01
C GLY A 362 -13.72 -9.07 -9.96
N VAL A 363 -14.07 -9.27 -11.24
CA VAL A 363 -13.16 -9.71 -12.31
C VAL A 363 -12.94 -8.54 -13.27
N GLY A 364 -11.68 -8.19 -13.52
CA GLY A 364 -11.33 -7.12 -14.46
C GLY A 364 -11.69 -7.49 -15.90
N ASN A 365 -12.11 -6.52 -16.71
CA ASN A 365 -12.47 -6.73 -18.10
C ASN A 365 -11.21 -6.96 -18.96
N PRO A 366 -11.04 -8.16 -19.54
CA PRO A 366 -9.85 -8.46 -20.34
C PRO A 366 -9.81 -7.70 -21.67
N ALA A 367 -10.95 -7.17 -22.11
CA ALA A 367 -11.07 -6.39 -23.33
C ALA A 367 -10.94 -4.88 -23.10
N SER A 368 -10.69 -4.40 -21.88
CA SER A 368 -10.59 -2.97 -21.56
C SER A 368 -9.24 -2.63 -20.96
N SER A 369 -8.85 -1.36 -21.11
CA SER A 369 -7.69 -0.74 -20.46
C SER A 369 -8.12 0.36 -19.49
N PHE A 370 -7.15 0.89 -18.73
CA PHE A 370 -7.35 2.09 -17.91
C PHE A 370 -7.64 3.33 -18.79
N ALA A 371 -7.01 3.44 -19.95
CA ALA A 371 -7.31 4.50 -20.90
C ALA A 371 -8.78 4.48 -21.36
N ASP A 372 -9.31 3.28 -21.66
CA ASP A 372 -10.68 3.13 -22.17
C ASP A 372 -11.75 3.54 -21.14
N SER A 373 -11.55 3.20 -19.86
CA SER A 373 -12.50 3.53 -18.81
C SER A 373 -12.60 5.02 -18.52
N GLY A 374 -11.58 5.80 -18.87
CA GLY A 374 -11.51 7.24 -18.62
C GLY A 374 -12.12 8.12 -19.71
N LYS A 375 -12.42 7.58 -20.89
CA LYS A 375 -12.81 8.35 -22.08
C LYS A 375 -14.09 9.17 -21.93
N VAL A 376 -14.94 8.79 -20.99
CA VAL A 376 -16.22 9.44 -20.70
C VAL A 376 -16.46 9.50 -19.19
N PRO A 377 -17.17 10.52 -18.67
CA PRO A 377 -17.46 10.64 -17.24
C PRO A 377 -18.16 9.43 -16.64
N LYS A 378 -19.07 8.81 -17.38
CA LYS A 378 -19.76 7.59 -16.94
C LYS A 378 -19.28 6.44 -17.82
N SER A 379 -18.39 5.62 -17.27
CA SER A 379 -17.88 4.44 -17.98
C SER A 379 -19.04 3.56 -18.51
N PRO A 380 -18.92 2.97 -19.72
CA PRO A 380 -19.96 2.11 -20.30
C PRO A 380 -20.30 0.87 -19.47
N SER A 381 -19.35 0.39 -18.66
CA SER A 381 -19.50 -0.68 -17.68
C SER A 381 -18.96 -0.18 -16.33
N PRO A 382 -19.51 -0.62 -15.19
CA PRO A 382 -18.95 -0.30 -13.87
C PRO A 382 -17.44 -0.60 -13.81
N LEU A 383 -16.70 0.22 -13.09
CA LEU A 383 -15.29 -0.04 -12.80
C LEU A 383 -15.16 -1.29 -11.92
N LEU A 384 -14.02 -1.97 -11.99
CA LEU A 384 -13.75 -3.21 -11.27
C LEU A 384 -14.06 -3.06 -9.78
N TRP A 385 -13.50 -2.04 -9.13
CA TRP A 385 -13.73 -1.80 -7.70
C TRP A 385 -15.20 -1.48 -7.39
N GLN A 386 -15.95 -0.84 -8.29
CA GLN A 386 -17.37 -0.55 -8.06
C GLN A 386 -18.16 -1.85 -7.91
N THR A 387 -17.76 -2.92 -8.60
CA THR A 387 -18.43 -4.22 -8.49
C THR A 387 -18.06 -5.04 -7.25
N PHE A 388 -17.11 -4.57 -6.42
CA PHE A 388 -16.80 -5.20 -5.13
C PHE A 388 -18.01 -5.19 -4.19
N ALA A 389 -18.01 -6.11 -3.21
CA ALA A 389 -19.10 -6.21 -2.25
C ALA A 389 -19.08 -4.97 -1.35
N HIS A 390 -20.20 -4.25 -1.29
CA HIS A 390 -20.41 -3.19 -0.32
C HIS A 390 -20.34 -3.74 1.12
N ARG A 391 -20.03 -2.91 2.11
CA ARG A 391 -19.91 -3.35 3.52
C ARG A 391 -21.13 -4.14 4.02
N THR A 392 -22.34 -3.76 3.60
CA THR A 392 -23.57 -4.50 3.95
C THR A 392 -23.81 -5.75 3.11
N GLU A 393 -23.16 -5.90 1.96
CA GLU A 393 -23.12 -7.18 1.25
C GLU A 393 -22.10 -8.13 1.90
N LEU A 394 -21.00 -7.58 2.44
CA LEU A 394 -19.99 -8.34 3.18
C LEU A 394 -20.53 -8.85 4.51
N PHE A 395 -21.31 -8.04 5.23
CA PHE A 395 -21.96 -8.44 6.48
C PHE A 395 -23.45 -8.05 6.45
N PRO A 396 -24.29 -8.87 5.77
CA PRO A 396 -25.71 -8.57 5.60
C PRO A 396 -26.50 -8.73 6.89
N ALA A 397 -27.54 -7.91 7.04
CA ALA A 397 -28.57 -8.12 8.04
C ALA A 397 -29.64 -9.12 7.53
N GLY A 398 -30.36 -9.75 8.47
CA GLY A 398 -31.44 -10.70 8.17
C GLY A 398 -30.98 -12.15 8.04
N PRO A 399 -31.77 -13.02 7.36
CA PRO A 399 -31.52 -14.46 7.32
C PRO A 399 -30.38 -14.87 6.35
N GLN A 400 -29.90 -13.97 5.51
CA GLN A 400 -28.88 -14.26 4.48
C GLN A 400 -27.43 -14.15 5.01
N LYS A 401 -27.21 -14.58 6.25
CA LYS A 401 -25.90 -14.54 6.91
C LYS A 401 -25.57 -15.87 7.58
N ASN A 402 -24.29 -16.19 7.67
CA ASN A 402 -23.80 -17.33 8.43
C ASN A 402 -23.84 -17.01 9.95
N THR A 403 -23.47 -17.98 10.78
CA THR A 403 -23.46 -17.85 12.25
C THR A 403 -22.49 -16.78 12.75
N ALA A 404 -21.44 -16.46 11.98
CA ALA A 404 -20.51 -15.37 12.28
C ALA A 404 -20.98 -14.01 11.73
N GLY A 405 -22.07 -13.94 10.97
CA GLY A 405 -22.58 -12.72 10.33
C GLY A 405 -22.05 -12.45 8.91
N GLY A 406 -21.16 -13.28 8.37
CA GLY A 406 -20.71 -13.22 6.98
C GLY A 406 -21.80 -13.62 5.98
N PRO A 407 -21.60 -13.37 4.68
CA PRO A 407 -22.65 -13.54 3.69
C PRO A 407 -22.82 -15.01 3.29
N THR A 408 -24.03 -15.41 2.90
CA THR A 408 -24.29 -16.77 2.39
C THR A 408 -24.47 -16.83 0.88
N ARG A 409 -24.72 -15.69 0.23
CA ARG A 409 -24.94 -15.60 -1.22
C ARG A 409 -23.63 -15.82 -2.00
N PRO A 410 -23.70 -16.25 -3.27
CA PRO A 410 -22.56 -16.17 -4.17
C PRO A 410 -22.14 -14.72 -4.41
N PHE A 411 -20.83 -14.45 -4.52
CA PHE A 411 -20.33 -13.10 -4.79
C PHE A 411 -20.89 -12.50 -6.10
N GLY A 412 -21.00 -13.32 -7.15
CA GLY A 412 -21.55 -12.93 -8.47
C GLY A 412 -23.08 -12.75 -8.49
N SER A 413 -23.70 -12.40 -7.36
CA SER A 413 -25.12 -12.09 -7.28
C SER A 413 -25.36 -10.59 -7.43
N ASP A 414 -26.60 -10.19 -7.75
CA ASP A 414 -27.01 -8.78 -7.75
C ASP A 414 -26.80 -8.15 -6.37
N PRO A 415 -26.45 -6.85 -6.32
CA PRO A 415 -26.25 -6.14 -5.07
C PRO A 415 -27.52 -6.15 -4.21
N GLN A 416 -27.35 -6.37 -2.90
CA GLN A 416 -28.42 -6.23 -1.93
C GLN A 416 -27.92 -5.51 -0.69
N TYR A 417 -28.69 -4.53 -0.23
CA TYR A 417 -28.33 -3.70 0.92
C TYR A 417 -29.35 -3.94 2.03
N SER A 418 -28.90 -4.57 3.12
CA SER A 418 -29.73 -4.85 4.28
C SER A 418 -29.11 -4.28 5.55
N TYR A 419 -29.98 -3.89 6.49
CA TYR A 419 -29.59 -3.20 7.72
C TYR A 419 -30.41 -3.73 8.90
N ILE A 420 -29.80 -3.78 10.08
CA ILE A 420 -30.41 -4.36 11.29
C ILE A 420 -31.72 -3.65 11.67
N GLN A 421 -31.74 -2.31 11.62
CA GLN A 421 -32.89 -1.50 12.01
C GLN A 421 -34.03 -1.53 10.98
N PHE A 422 -33.77 -2.08 9.79
CA PHE A 422 -34.71 -2.13 8.67
C PHE A 422 -34.87 -3.56 8.13
N PRO A 423 -35.38 -4.50 8.94
CA PRO A 423 -35.49 -5.90 8.55
C PRO A 423 -36.44 -6.16 7.37
N GLN A 424 -37.37 -5.22 7.11
CA GLN A 424 -38.28 -5.25 5.95
C GLN A 424 -37.72 -4.47 4.75
N GLY A 425 -36.46 -4.03 4.83
CA GLY A 425 -35.84 -3.15 3.83
C GLY A 425 -36.17 -1.68 4.04
N ILE A 426 -35.50 -0.84 3.26
CA ILE A 426 -35.68 0.61 3.24
C ILE A 426 -36.58 0.99 2.06
N ARG A 427 -37.49 1.94 2.27
CA ARG A 427 -38.38 2.40 1.21
C ARG A 427 -37.62 3.09 0.08
N LEU A 428 -37.96 2.71 -1.15
CA LEU A 428 -37.47 3.35 -2.37
C LEU A 428 -38.33 4.58 -2.69
N ALA A 429 -37.69 5.64 -3.16
CA ALA A 429 -38.38 6.73 -3.84
C ALA A 429 -39.04 6.24 -5.14
N PRO A 430 -40.07 6.95 -5.65
CA PRO A 430 -40.64 6.63 -6.96
C PRO A 430 -39.57 6.56 -8.05
N GLY A 431 -39.51 5.43 -8.77
CA GLY A 431 -38.54 5.18 -9.84
C GLY A 431 -37.13 4.79 -9.39
N ALA A 432 -36.85 4.73 -8.08
CA ALA A 432 -35.57 4.28 -7.56
C ALA A 432 -35.47 2.75 -7.50
N THR A 433 -34.24 2.23 -7.49
CA THR A 433 -33.88 0.82 -7.38
C THR A 433 -32.61 0.64 -6.54
N PHE A 434 -32.46 -0.54 -5.95
CA PHE A 434 -31.21 -0.97 -5.31
C PHE A 434 -30.25 -1.66 -6.28
N ASN A 435 -30.60 -1.79 -7.57
CA ASN A 435 -29.79 -2.44 -8.61
C ASN A 435 -28.64 -1.53 -9.12
N HIS A 436 -28.01 -0.79 -8.22
CA HIS A 436 -26.80 -0.02 -8.50
C HIS A 436 -25.67 -0.57 -7.65
N TYR A 437 -24.45 -0.55 -8.18
CA TYR A 437 -23.30 -1.09 -7.46
C TYR A 437 -22.79 -0.17 -6.36
N ASN A 438 -22.94 1.15 -6.51
CA ASN A 438 -22.49 2.14 -5.55
C ASN A 438 -23.62 2.49 -4.58
N ASN A 439 -23.36 2.36 -3.28
CA ASN A 439 -24.34 2.61 -2.23
C ASN A 439 -23.70 3.49 -1.16
N LEU A 440 -24.07 4.76 -1.16
CA LEU A 440 -23.48 5.78 -0.30
C LEU A 440 -24.27 5.84 1.01
N ASP A 441 -23.96 4.94 1.93
CA ASP A 441 -24.65 4.78 3.21
C ASP A 441 -23.96 5.49 4.40
N GLU A 442 -22.87 6.21 4.12
CA GLU A 442 -22.13 7.02 5.08
C GLU A 442 -22.20 8.50 4.65
N ALA A 443 -22.79 9.36 5.49
CA ALA A 443 -22.88 10.81 5.29
C ALA A 443 -21.87 11.56 6.18
N THR A 444 -21.11 10.83 6.98
CA THR A 444 -20.07 11.32 7.86
C THR A 444 -18.78 10.54 7.67
N GLN A 445 -17.66 11.23 7.80
CA GLN A 445 -16.33 10.65 7.87
C GLN A 445 -16.19 9.96 9.23
N ILE A 446 -16.38 8.64 9.27
CA ILE A 446 -16.27 7.77 10.46
C ILE A 446 -17.05 8.28 11.69
N GLY A 447 -18.16 9.00 11.47
CA GLY A 447 -18.94 9.62 12.54
C GLY A 447 -18.30 10.86 13.19
N GLN A 448 -17.14 11.31 12.70
CA GLN A 448 -16.43 12.48 13.22
C GLN A 448 -16.85 13.78 12.55
N ASN A 449 -16.94 13.80 11.22
CA ASN A 449 -17.16 15.04 10.45
C ASN A 449 -18.21 14.84 9.36
N ALA A 450 -19.08 15.83 9.17
CA ALA A 450 -19.84 15.99 7.92
C ALA A 450 -19.13 17.05 7.07
N ILE A 451 -18.85 16.77 5.79
CA ILE A 451 -18.03 17.62 4.93
C ILE A 451 -18.87 18.15 3.79
N PHE A 452 -18.67 19.43 3.45
CA PHE A 452 -19.47 20.14 2.48
C PHE A 452 -18.61 20.95 1.52
N PHE A 453 -18.98 20.91 0.25
CA PHE A 453 -18.55 21.86 -0.76
C PHE A 453 -19.55 23.01 -0.82
N PRO A 454 -19.10 24.26 -0.63
CA PRO A 454 -19.89 25.44 -0.97
C PRO A 454 -20.47 25.37 -2.38
N VAL A 455 -21.77 25.58 -2.51
CA VAL A 455 -22.41 25.76 -3.83
C VAL A 455 -22.04 27.12 -4.42
N ASN A 456 -21.81 28.12 -3.55
CA ASN A 456 -21.29 29.45 -3.91
C ASN A 456 -19.88 29.64 -3.33
N PRO A 457 -18.85 28.98 -3.90
CA PRO A 457 -17.51 29.02 -3.36
C PRO A 457 -16.92 30.45 -3.34
N PRO A 458 -16.10 30.78 -2.33
CA PRO A 458 -15.60 29.90 -1.27
C PRO A 458 -16.43 29.91 0.01
N ASN A 459 -17.64 30.47 -0.01
CA ASN A 459 -18.39 30.79 1.20
C ASN A 459 -19.40 29.70 1.55
N ALA A 460 -19.33 29.18 2.79
CA ALA A 460 -20.34 28.28 3.32
C ALA A 460 -21.74 28.93 3.25
N ALA A 461 -22.74 28.14 2.88
CA ALA A 461 -24.11 28.61 2.73
C ALA A 461 -24.69 29.16 4.05
N LYS A 462 -25.54 30.19 3.91
CA LYS A 462 -26.25 30.84 5.00
C LYS A 462 -27.73 31.03 4.67
N THR A 463 -28.56 31.03 5.71
CA THR A 463 -29.96 31.46 5.67
C THR A 463 -30.11 32.65 6.62
N GLY A 464 -30.23 33.86 6.07
CA GLY A 464 -30.06 35.08 6.87
C GLY A 464 -28.61 35.20 7.38
N SER A 465 -28.42 35.37 8.68
CA SER A 465 -27.10 35.41 9.32
C SER A 465 -26.53 34.02 9.65
N ASP A 466 -27.40 33.01 9.74
CA ASP A 466 -27.05 31.68 10.26
C ASP A 466 -26.48 30.78 9.18
N TYR A 467 -25.52 29.94 9.53
CA TYR A 467 -25.02 28.92 8.62
C TYR A 467 -26.09 27.86 8.34
N ALA A 468 -26.16 27.43 7.09
CA ALA A 468 -27.06 26.38 6.65
C ALA A 468 -26.31 25.35 5.78
N PRO A 469 -25.42 24.51 6.36
CA PRO A 469 -24.62 23.56 5.60
C PRO A 469 -25.43 22.58 4.75
N SER A 470 -26.67 22.30 5.13
CA SER A 470 -27.60 21.48 4.34
C SER A 470 -27.94 22.06 2.97
N ASN A 471 -27.66 23.35 2.72
CA ASN A 471 -27.84 23.99 1.42
C ASN A 471 -26.58 23.88 0.53
N ASP A 472 -25.47 23.37 1.09
CA ASP A 472 -24.25 23.08 0.36
C ASP A 472 -24.17 21.60 -0.05
N SER A 473 -23.24 21.27 -0.94
CA SER A 473 -23.09 19.91 -1.46
C SER A 473 -22.36 19.03 -0.45
N GLN A 474 -23.08 18.13 0.22
CA GLN A 474 -22.49 17.18 1.16
C GLN A 474 -21.71 16.08 0.45
N ILE A 475 -20.56 15.75 1.02
CA ILE A 475 -19.74 14.61 0.64
C ILE A 475 -20.28 13.33 1.30
N LEU A 476 -20.41 12.27 0.51
CA LEU A 476 -20.84 10.95 0.97
C LEU A 476 -19.77 9.89 0.71
N PHE A 477 -19.86 8.79 1.45
CA PHE A 477 -18.87 7.71 1.42
C PHE A 477 -19.52 6.35 1.23
N GLU A 478 -18.70 5.41 0.77
CA GLU A 478 -19.00 3.98 0.80
C GLU A 478 -17.71 3.20 1.06
N ALA A 479 -17.85 2.00 1.62
CA ALA A 479 -16.75 1.06 1.79
C ALA A 479 -17.09 -0.30 1.15
N LYS A 480 -16.09 -0.89 0.49
CA LYS A 480 -16.22 -2.10 -0.31
C LYS A 480 -15.05 -3.04 -0.09
N ALA A 481 -15.29 -4.34 -0.26
CA ALA A 481 -14.27 -5.38 -0.16
C ALA A 481 -14.32 -6.33 -1.36
N ASN A 482 -13.13 -6.74 -1.81
CA ASN A 482 -12.98 -7.59 -2.98
C ASN A 482 -13.44 -9.05 -2.71
N PRO A 483 -13.48 -9.93 -3.74
CA PRO A 483 -13.89 -11.32 -3.57
C PRO A 483 -13.08 -12.10 -2.51
N VAL A 484 -11.80 -11.76 -2.30
CA VAL A 484 -10.94 -12.44 -1.32
C VAL A 484 -11.47 -12.23 0.10
N VAL A 485 -11.80 -10.99 0.47
CA VAL A 485 -12.37 -10.66 1.79
C VAL A 485 -13.78 -11.23 1.92
N TYR A 486 -14.57 -11.19 0.84
CA TYR A 486 -15.93 -11.75 0.83
C TYR A 486 -15.95 -13.25 1.11
N GLU A 487 -15.12 -14.03 0.41
CA GLU A 487 -15.03 -15.48 0.62
C GLU A 487 -14.44 -15.82 1.99
N TYR A 488 -13.52 -15.01 2.51
CA TYR A 488 -13.08 -15.12 3.90
C TYR A 488 -14.26 -14.95 4.88
N ALA A 489 -15.03 -13.87 4.76
CA ALA A 489 -16.17 -13.59 5.63
C ALA A 489 -17.25 -14.68 5.53
N LYS A 490 -17.52 -15.17 4.31
CA LYS A 490 -18.47 -16.26 4.04
C LYS A 490 -18.07 -17.58 4.69
N GLY A 491 -16.76 -17.86 4.74
CA GLY A 491 -16.21 -19.06 5.37
C GLY A 491 -16.19 -19.04 6.91
N LEU A 492 -16.48 -17.91 7.55
CA LEU A 492 -16.49 -17.82 9.02
C LEU A 492 -17.66 -18.60 9.64
N THR A 493 -17.34 -19.44 10.63
CA THR A 493 -18.34 -20.13 11.46
C THR A 493 -18.58 -19.46 12.81
N SER A 494 -17.59 -18.70 13.28
CA SER A 494 -17.65 -17.85 14.47
C SER A 494 -16.76 -16.63 14.24
N PHE A 495 -16.93 -15.59 15.08
CA PHE A 495 -15.92 -14.55 15.16
C PHE A 495 -14.59 -15.18 15.59
N PRO A 496 -13.45 -14.87 14.96
CA PRO A 496 -12.17 -15.46 15.35
C PRO A 496 -11.85 -15.19 16.84
N ASP A 497 -11.48 -16.23 17.58
CA ASP A 497 -11.06 -16.09 18.99
C ASP A 497 -9.74 -15.29 19.13
N MET A 498 -8.95 -15.29 18.05
CA MET A 498 -7.71 -14.51 17.88
C MET A 498 -7.95 -13.28 16.97
N ASN A 499 -6.87 -12.62 16.56
CA ASN A 499 -6.94 -11.54 15.57
C ASN A 499 -7.50 -12.04 14.23
N VAL A 500 -8.36 -11.25 13.58
CA VAL A 500 -8.69 -11.43 12.16
C VAL A 500 -7.40 -11.32 11.35
N VAL A 501 -7.15 -12.33 10.51
CA VAL A 501 -6.03 -12.34 9.58
C VAL A 501 -6.61 -12.55 8.18
N LEU A 502 -6.74 -11.45 7.45
CA LEU A 502 -7.23 -11.48 6.08
C LEU A 502 -6.22 -12.20 5.17
N PRO A 503 -6.68 -12.94 4.14
CA PRO A 503 -5.78 -13.60 3.18
C PRO A 503 -5.02 -12.59 2.32
N ASP A 504 -3.87 -13.01 1.77
CA ASP A 504 -3.15 -12.22 0.77
C ASP A 504 -4.04 -11.98 -0.46
N GLY A 505 -3.90 -10.81 -1.09
CA GLY A 505 -4.80 -10.34 -2.14
C GLY A 505 -6.10 -9.72 -1.61
N ALA A 506 -6.27 -9.61 -0.29
CA ALA A 506 -7.37 -8.82 0.29
C ALA A 506 -7.23 -7.35 -0.12
N VAL A 507 -8.31 -6.80 -0.69
CA VAL A 507 -8.42 -5.39 -1.03
C VAL A 507 -9.71 -4.83 -0.47
N GLU A 508 -9.56 -3.71 0.24
CA GLU A 508 -10.67 -2.86 0.67
C GLU A 508 -10.54 -1.49 0.01
N VAL A 509 -11.69 -0.90 -0.30
CA VAL A 509 -11.77 0.41 -0.92
C VAL A 509 -12.74 1.27 -0.13
N LYS A 510 -12.33 2.50 0.19
CA LYS A 510 -13.23 3.55 0.66
C LYS A 510 -13.29 4.66 -0.40
N ALA A 511 -14.48 4.94 -0.90
CA ALA A 511 -14.69 5.94 -1.94
C ALA A 511 -15.46 7.13 -1.39
N THR A 512 -15.16 8.31 -1.93
CA THR A 512 -15.78 9.57 -1.52
C THR A 512 -16.36 10.29 -2.73
N TRP A 513 -17.57 10.80 -2.56
CA TRP A 513 -18.42 11.22 -3.67
C TRP A 513 -19.05 12.59 -3.40
N ARG A 514 -19.10 13.42 -4.44
CA ARG A 514 -19.80 14.72 -4.46
C ARG A 514 -21.00 14.63 -5.39
N LYS A 515 -22.13 15.23 -5.03
CA LYS A 515 -23.32 15.24 -5.87
C LYS A 515 -23.06 15.96 -7.19
N LEU A 516 -23.36 15.31 -8.33
CA LEU A 516 -23.01 15.83 -9.66
C LEU A 516 -23.80 17.10 -10.02
N ALA A 517 -25.05 17.18 -9.58
CA ALA A 517 -25.92 18.33 -9.84
C ALA A 517 -25.32 19.64 -9.30
N ASP A 518 -24.53 19.57 -8.23
CA ASP A 518 -23.92 20.70 -7.54
C ASP A 518 -22.53 21.08 -8.11
N ILE A 519 -22.12 20.42 -9.21
CA ILE A 519 -20.93 20.75 -9.98
C ILE A 519 -21.39 21.53 -11.23
N PRO A 520 -20.78 22.70 -11.53
CA PRO A 520 -21.09 23.45 -12.74
C PRO A 520 -20.98 22.59 -14.00
N VAL A 521 -21.93 22.69 -14.92
CA VAL A 521 -22.08 21.80 -16.08
C VAL A 521 -20.78 21.67 -16.88
N GLN A 522 -20.09 22.78 -17.11
CA GLN A 522 -18.83 22.85 -17.86
C GLN A 522 -17.68 22.06 -17.20
N ASN A 523 -17.77 21.77 -15.91
CA ASN A 523 -16.72 21.08 -15.15
C ASN A 523 -17.04 19.58 -14.95
N ARG A 524 -18.27 19.14 -15.20
CA ARG A 524 -18.71 17.75 -14.94
C ARG A 524 -17.91 16.72 -15.73
N ALA A 525 -17.41 17.09 -16.90
CA ALA A 525 -16.60 16.20 -17.75
C ALA A 525 -15.24 15.82 -17.16
N ARG A 526 -14.80 16.47 -16.07
CA ARG A 526 -13.53 16.19 -15.40
C ARG A 526 -13.57 14.99 -14.45
N TYR A 527 -14.76 14.55 -14.07
CA TYR A 527 -14.96 13.55 -13.01
C TYR A 527 -15.43 12.21 -13.56
N HIS A 528 -14.97 11.11 -12.95
CA HIS A 528 -15.69 9.85 -13.04
C HIS A 528 -17.01 9.95 -12.27
N THR A 529 -18.09 9.42 -12.84
CA THR A 529 -19.46 9.55 -12.33
C THR A 529 -20.16 8.19 -12.30
N ALA A 530 -21.07 8.05 -11.35
CA ALA A 530 -21.93 6.88 -11.22
C ALA A 530 -23.32 7.27 -10.73
N THR A 531 -24.32 6.50 -11.16
CA THR A 531 -25.63 6.53 -10.50
C THR A 531 -25.54 5.67 -9.26
N VAL A 532 -25.87 6.25 -8.11
CA VAL A 532 -25.65 5.64 -6.79
C VAL A 532 -26.97 5.48 -6.04
N VAL A 533 -27.01 4.58 -5.06
CA VAL A 533 -28.02 4.61 -4.00
C VAL A 533 -27.58 5.60 -2.93
N THR A 534 -28.45 6.54 -2.56
CA THR A 534 -28.24 7.48 -1.44
C THR A 534 -29.51 7.58 -0.60
N TYR A 535 -29.44 8.14 0.60
CA TYR A 535 -30.53 8.11 1.58
C TYR A 535 -30.94 9.51 2.01
N LYS A 536 -32.24 9.84 1.97
CA LYS A 536 -32.80 11.12 2.45
C LYS A 536 -33.80 10.88 3.57
N GLY A 537 -34.21 11.96 4.23
CA GLY A 537 -35.17 11.92 5.34
C GLY A 537 -34.47 11.78 6.69
N LEU A 538 -35.11 11.07 7.61
CA LEU A 538 -34.56 10.83 8.95
C LEU A 538 -33.83 9.49 8.99
N ASP A 539 -32.78 9.37 9.80
CA ASP A 539 -32.09 8.09 10.01
C ASP A 539 -33.03 6.98 10.51
N SER A 540 -34.13 7.33 11.20
CA SER A 540 -35.15 6.39 11.67
C SER A 540 -36.19 5.99 10.61
N ASP A 541 -36.30 6.75 9.53
CA ASP A 541 -37.20 6.49 8.39
C ASP A 541 -36.53 6.98 7.09
N PRO A 542 -35.44 6.32 6.67
CA PRO A 542 -34.67 6.73 5.51
C PRO A 542 -35.41 6.38 4.22
N VAL A 543 -35.15 7.15 3.17
CA VAL A 543 -35.65 6.92 1.81
C VAL A 543 -34.49 6.73 0.88
N ALA A 544 -34.38 5.56 0.28
CA ALA A 544 -33.39 5.30 -0.75
C ALA A 544 -33.77 6.04 -2.06
N GLN A 545 -32.81 6.72 -2.64
CA GLN A 545 -32.91 7.51 -3.87
C GLN A 545 -31.82 7.03 -4.84
N ASN A 546 -32.02 7.29 -6.14
CA ASN A 546 -30.94 7.21 -7.12
C ASN A 546 -30.58 8.59 -7.64
N GLU A 547 -29.30 8.93 -7.56
CA GLU A 547 -28.76 10.22 -8.02
C GLU A 547 -27.39 9.99 -8.66
N ASP A 548 -26.96 10.91 -9.53
CA ASP A 548 -25.62 10.88 -10.10
C ASP A 548 -24.63 11.63 -9.18
N TYR A 549 -23.51 10.98 -8.89
CA TYR A 549 -22.43 11.49 -8.07
C TYR A 549 -21.09 11.39 -8.81
N ALA A 550 -20.17 12.29 -8.48
CA ALA A 550 -18.81 12.39 -8.98
C ALA A 550 -17.80 11.89 -7.95
N LEU A 551 -16.88 11.01 -8.36
CA LEU A 551 -15.83 10.47 -7.50
C LEU A 551 -14.80 11.57 -7.21
N VAL A 552 -14.54 11.86 -5.94
CA VAL A 552 -13.57 12.89 -5.52
C VAL A 552 -12.39 12.35 -4.73
N ALA A 553 -12.50 11.13 -4.19
CA ALA A 553 -11.37 10.42 -3.59
C ALA A 553 -11.56 8.90 -3.60
N LEU A 554 -10.45 8.18 -3.61
CA LEU A 554 -10.41 6.72 -3.54
C LEU A 554 -9.26 6.28 -2.62
N HIS A 555 -9.59 5.61 -1.53
CA HIS A 555 -8.64 4.97 -0.63
C HIS A 555 -8.58 3.48 -0.94
N ILE A 556 -7.38 2.93 -1.14
CA ILE A 556 -7.13 1.54 -1.50
C ILE A 556 -6.26 0.93 -0.39
N ILE A 557 -6.74 -0.15 0.22
CA ILE A 557 -6.10 -0.88 1.30
C ILE A 557 -5.79 -2.29 0.78
N HIS A 558 -4.53 -2.59 0.54
CA HIS A 558 -4.13 -3.79 -0.18
C HIS A 558 -3.17 -4.65 0.65
N LYS A 559 -3.58 -5.87 0.99
CA LYS A 559 -2.71 -6.86 1.63
C LYS A 559 -2.00 -7.70 0.59
N THR A 560 -0.68 -7.79 0.71
CA THR A 560 0.13 -8.74 -0.07
C THR A 560 0.94 -9.64 0.85
N SER A 561 1.50 -10.73 0.31
CA SER A 561 2.26 -11.69 1.10
C SER A 561 3.48 -11.04 1.76
N ASN A 562 4.19 -10.14 1.08
CA ASN A 562 5.34 -9.42 1.64
C ASN A 562 4.97 -8.22 2.52
N TYR A 563 3.77 -7.64 2.33
CA TYR A 563 3.26 -6.48 3.08
C TYR A 563 2.01 -6.85 3.91
N PRO A 564 2.18 -7.61 4.99
CA PRO A 564 1.06 -8.13 5.78
C PRO A 564 0.36 -7.05 6.60
N THR A 565 0.99 -5.89 6.86
CA THR A 565 0.38 -4.71 7.49
C THR A 565 -0.43 -3.86 6.52
N PHE A 566 -0.67 -4.37 5.31
CA PHE A 566 -1.33 -3.68 4.21
C PHE A 566 -0.52 -2.49 3.68
N ILE A 567 -0.74 -2.22 2.39
CA ILE A 567 -0.30 -1.02 1.70
C ILE A 567 -1.53 -0.12 1.59
N PHE A 568 -1.44 1.08 2.13
CA PHE A 568 -2.50 2.08 2.10
C PHE A 568 -2.13 3.12 1.04
N ALA A 569 -2.99 3.30 0.04
CA ALA A 569 -2.81 4.31 -1.00
C ALA A 569 -4.07 5.17 -1.09
N THR A 570 -3.91 6.48 -1.19
CA THR A 570 -5.06 7.38 -1.29
C THR A 570 -4.94 8.31 -2.47
N PHE A 571 -5.97 8.34 -3.31
CA PHE A 571 -6.08 9.19 -4.49
C PHE A 571 -7.12 10.27 -4.26
N GLU A 572 -6.87 11.46 -4.80
CA GLU A 572 -7.78 12.60 -4.75
C GLU A 572 -7.98 13.21 -6.13
N HIS A 573 -9.13 13.84 -6.32
CA HIS A 573 -9.37 14.70 -7.48
C HIS A 573 -8.68 16.06 -7.28
N GLU A 574 -8.12 16.64 -8.34
CA GLU A 574 -7.39 17.92 -8.26
C GLU A 574 -8.26 19.10 -7.80
N ASP A 575 -9.56 19.04 -8.12
CA ASP A 575 -10.56 20.04 -7.72
C ASP A 575 -11.03 19.92 -6.26
N ALA A 576 -10.20 19.35 -5.38
CA ALA A 576 -10.54 19.12 -3.97
C ALA A 576 -10.57 20.43 -3.15
N LEU A 577 -9.46 21.19 -3.16
CA LEU A 577 -9.34 22.48 -2.49
C LEU A 577 -9.29 23.67 -3.43
N THR A 578 -9.08 23.41 -4.71
CA THR A 578 -8.93 24.44 -5.74
C THR A 578 -10.00 24.23 -6.80
N LEU A 579 -10.60 25.31 -7.31
CA LEU A 579 -11.55 25.24 -8.41
C LEU A 579 -10.82 24.91 -9.73
N PRO A 580 -11.55 24.55 -10.80
CA PRO A 580 -10.94 24.21 -12.09
C PRO A 580 -10.11 25.31 -12.76
N ASP A 581 -10.19 26.55 -12.26
CA ASP A 581 -9.30 27.65 -12.69
C ASP A 581 -7.86 27.52 -12.15
N GLY A 582 -7.61 26.52 -11.28
CA GLY A 582 -6.31 26.23 -10.68
C GLY A 582 -5.87 27.24 -9.64
N LYS A 583 -6.72 28.19 -9.23
CA LYS A 583 -6.34 29.31 -8.35
C LYS A 583 -7.34 29.56 -7.22
N SER A 584 -8.63 29.61 -7.54
CA SER A 584 -9.66 29.96 -6.58
C SER A 584 -9.92 28.81 -5.60
N PRO A 585 -10.10 29.06 -4.29
CA PRO A 585 -10.39 28.00 -3.35
C PRO A 585 -11.82 27.47 -3.51
N THR A 586 -12.02 26.17 -3.30
CA THR A 586 -13.36 25.56 -3.25
C THR A 586 -14.16 26.00 -2.03
N GLY A 587 -13.46 26.44 -0.97
CA GLY A 587 -14.07 26.74 0.32
C GLY A 587 -14.52 25.50 1.10
N LEU A 588 -14.03 24.31 0.72
CA LEU A 588 -14.32 23.04 1.40
C LEU A 588 -14.22 23.18 2.92
N TYR A 589 -15.27 22.77 3.62
CA TYR A 589 -15.36 22.86 5.06
C TYR A 589 -16.04 21.64 5.66
N TYR A 590 -15.88 21.47 6.97
CA TYR A 590 -16.56 20.42 7.72
C TYR A 590 -17.27 20.97 8.95
N ILE A 591 -18.28 20.23 9.39
CA ILE A 591 -18.90 20.35 10.71
C ILE A 591 -18.42 19.18 11.55
N ALA A 592 -17.72 19.49 12.64
CA ALA A 592 -17.24 18.52 13.60
C ALA A 592 -18.38 18.03 14.50
N ASN A 593 -18.44 16.73 14.75
CA ASN A 593 -19.34 16.11 15.72
C ASN A 593 -18.82 16.22 17.17
N TYR A 594 -17.96 17.19 17.43
CA TYR A 594 -17.37 17.49 18.72
C TYR A 594 -17.16 19.01 18.80
N ASN A 595 -17.20 19.55 20.02
CA ASN A 595 -16.97 20.98 20.26
C ASN A 595 -15.85 21.25 21.26
N LYS A 596 -15.19 20.18 21.74
CA LYS A 596 -14.01 20.25 22.59
C LYS A 596 -12.94 19.28 22.11
N ILE A 597 -11.67 19.63 22.31
CA ILE A 597 -10.50 18.78 22.04
C ILE A 597 -9.73 18.55 23.34
N ASP A 598 -9.16 17.36 23.50
CA ASP A 598 -8.26 17.01 24.58
C ASP A 598 -7.07 16.17 24.09
N TYR A 599 -5.91 16.35 24.73
CA TYR A 599 -4.67 15.62 24.44
C TYR A 599 -4.09 15.05 25.73
N PRO A 600 -4.46 13.82 26.11
CA PRO A 600 -3.94 13.17 27.31
C PRO A 600 -2.41 13.11 27.27
N GLY A 601 -1.77 13.44 28.39
CA GLY A 601 -0.31 13.47 28.54
C GLY A 601 0.38 14.73 27.99
N PHE A 602 -0.37 15.75 27.55
CA PHE A 602 0.18 17.04 27.08
C PHE A 602 -0.30 18.21 27.95
N ASP A 603 0.47 19.30 27.94
CA ASP A 603 0.11 20.54 28.61
C ASP A 603 -1.09 21.21 27.91
N ILE A 604 -2.16 21.44 28.65
CA ILE A 604 -3.39 22.08 28.16
C ILE A 604 -3.17 23.50 27.62
N ASN A 605 -2.13 24.19 28.07
CA ASN A 605 -1.82 25.55 27.65
C ASN A 605 -1.01 25.60 26.35
N ASN A 606 -0.27 24.53 26.03
CA ASN A 606 0.65 24.46 24.92
C ASN A 606 0.22 23.35 23.94
N PRO A 607 -0.33 23.71 22.76
CA PRO A 607 -0.79 22.70 21.81
C PRO A 607 0.35 21.76 21.38
N PRO A 608 0.09 20.46 21.26
CA PRO A 608 1.06 19.53 20.69
C PRO A 608 1.36 19.90 19.23
N THR A 609 2.50 19.45 18.73
CA THR A 609 2.90 19.65 17.33
C THR A 609 2.84 18.35 16.53
N ALA A 610 2.69 18.49 15.22
CA ALA A 610 2.97 17.44 14.24
C ALA A 610 4.22 17.85 13.46
N THR A 611 5.17 16.93 13.30
CA THR A 611 6.38 17.14 12.51
C THR A 611 6.39 16.17 11.34
N PHE A 612 6.59 16.64 10.12
CA PHE A 612 6.55 15.79 8.92
C PHE A 612 7.51 16.30 7.85
N SER A 613 7.84 15.45 6.88
CA SER A 613 8.70 15.77 5.74
C SER A 613 7.89 15.71 4.45
N ASP A 614 8.14 16.64 3.53
CA ASP A 614 7.73 16.50 2.12
C ASP A 614 8.84 15.87 1.25
N GLY A 615 9.90 15.37 1.88
CA GLY A 615 11.10 14.83 1.23
C GLY A 615 12.19 15.88 0.94
N ASN A 616 11.85 17.17 0.87
CA ASN A 616 12.81 18.27 0.72
C ASN A 616 13.07 19.00 2.03
N LYS A 617 12.03 19.17 2.85
CA LYS A 617 12.06 19.94 4.09
C LYS A 617 11.19 19.30 5.16
N THR A 618 11.65 19.41 6.40
CA THR A 618 10.84 19.11 7.59
C THR A 618 9.99 20.32 7.99
N TYR A 619 8.71 20.08 8.22
CA TYR A 619 7.72 21.03 8.71
C TYR A 619 7.31 20.65 10.12
N THR A 620 7.05 21.67 10.94
CA THR A 620 6.42 21.51 12.25
C THR A 620 5.22 22.45 12.33
N VAL A 621 4.06 21.89 12.63
CA VAL A 621 2.81 22.64 12.77
C VAL A 621 2.21 22.40 14.14
N SER A 622 1.74 23.47 14.78
CA SER A 622 0.97 23.37 16.02
C SER A 622 -0.42 22.86 15.69
N LEU A 623 -0.90 21.91 16.49
CA LEU A 623 -2.27 21.41 16.41
C LEU A 623 -3.24 22.39 17.08
N PRO A 624 -4.56 22.27 16.84
CA PRO A 624 -5.56 23.07 17.55
C PRO A 624 -5.39 22.93 19.06
N LYS A 625 -5.57 24.03 19.79
CA LYS A 625 -5.46 24.06 21.25
C LYS A 625 -6.51 23.14 21.89
N ALA A 626 -6.14 22.49 22.99
CA ALA A 626 -7.10 21.80 23.84
C ALA A 626 -8.17 22.78 24.37
N GLY A 627 -9.37 22.27 24.62
CA GLY A 627 -10.52 23.06 25.04
C GLY A 627 -11.51 23.30 23.91
N ALA A 628 -12.23 24.43 23.97
CA ALA A 628 -13.33 24.73 23.06
C ALA A 628 -12.84 24.92 21.62
N VAL A 629 -13.52 24.28 20.67
CA VAL A 629 -13.22 24.41 19.23
C VAL A 629 -13.73 25.74 18.67
N ALA A 630 -14.80 26.29 19.25
CA ALA A 630 -15.38 27.56 18.83
C ALA A 630 -14.36 28.70 18.96
N ASN A 631 -14.23 29.49 17.90
CA ASN A 631 -13.28 30.58 17.82
C ASN A 631 -13.79 31.64 16.84
N ALA A 632 -14.21 32.77 17.39
CA ALA A 632 -14.77 33.88 16.61
C ALA A 632 -13.73 34.67 15.80
N SER A 633 -12.44 34.49 16.10
CA SER A 633 -11.34 35.18 15.43
C SER A 633 -10.86 34.50 14.15
N LEU A 634 -11.39 33.32 13.83
CA LEU A 634 -11.09 32.62 12.58
C LEU A 634 -11.91 33.18 11.42
N ASP A 635 -11.47 32.89 10.19
CA ASP A 635 -12.21 33.23 8.97
C ASP A 635 -12.48 31.96 8.12
N PRO A 636 -13.74 31.47 8.09
CA PRO A 636 -14.90 31.98 8.82
C PRO A 636 -14.82 31.73 10.34
N PRO A 637 -15.57 32.50 11.16
CA PRO A 637 -15.75 32.22 12.57
C PRO A 637 -16.31 30.81 12.80
N VAL A 638 -15.73 30.08 13.77
CA VAL A 638 -16.19 28.74 14.16
C VAL A 638 -17.12 28.87 15.35
N TYR A 639 -18.38 28.41 15.19
CA TYR A 639 -19.40 28.43 16.23
C TYR A 639 -19.70 27.03 16.76
N SER A 640 -20.34 26.96 17.93
CA SER A 640 -20.88 25.76 18.55
C SER A 640 -22.20 26.12 19.23
N GLY A 641 -23.28 25.38 18.96
CA GLY A 641 -24.60 25.61 19.56
C GLY A 641 -25.23 26.98 19.25
N SER A 642 -24.76 27.68 18.23
CA SER A 642 -25.21 29.02 17.83
C SER A 642 -24.98 29.27 16.33
N ASN A 643 -25.61 30.30 15.77
CA ASN A 643 -25.46 30.75 14.37
C ASN A 643 -25.68 29.62 13.33
N GLY A 644 -26.72 28.81 13.54
CA GLY A 644 -27.05 27.67 12.68
C GLY A 644 -26.25 26.39 12.92
N ILE A 645 -25.32 26.38 13.90
CA ILE A 645 -24.56 25.18 14.27
C ILE A 645 -25.23 24.47 15.46
N PRO A 646 -25.54 23.16 15.36
CA PRO A 646 -26.14 22.41 16.45
C PRO A 646 -25.30 22.36 17.74
N GLU A 647 -25.96 22.21 18.89
CA GLU A 647 -25.30 22.10 20.20
C GLU A 647 -24.35 20.89 20.25
N GLY A 648 -23.13 21.05 20.75
CA GLY A 648 -22.16 19.95 20.81
C GLY A 648 -21.43 19.64 19.50
N GLN A 649 -21.77 20.32 18.42
CA GLN A 649 -21.02 20.33 17.16
C GLN A 649 -20.24 21.65 17.03
N ALA A 650 -19.26 21.68 16.13
CA ALA A 650 -18.51 22.91 15.83
C ALA A 650 -18.29 23.09 14.32
N GLY A 651 -18.48 24.31 13.83
CA GLY A 651 -18.34 24.61 12.40
C GLY A 651 -18.76 26.03 12.01
N PRO A 652 -18.67 26.39 10.72
CA PRO A 652 -17.93 25.66 9.68
C PRO A 652 -16.42 25.76 9.93
N ILE A 653 -15.71 24.63 9.85
CA ILE A 653 -14.23 24.61 9.95
C ILE A 653 -13.67 24.38 8.56
N ARG A 654 -12.83 25.30 8.08
CA ARG A 654 -12.17 25.19 6.78
C ARG A 654 -11.26 23.97 6.76
N VAL A 655 -11.36 23.15 5.70
CA VAL A 655 -10.40 22.08 5.46
C VAL A 655 -9.10 22.70 4.95
N VAL A 656 -7.99 22.32 5.59
CA VAL A 656 -6.64 22.77 5.23
C VAL A 656 -5.86 21.53 4.82
N GLN A 657 -5.00 21.60 3.80
CA GLN A 657 -4.08 20.52 3.46
C GLN A 657 -2.66 20.86 3.96
N PRO A 658 -2.14 20.14 4.97
CA PRO A 658 -0.73 20.14 5.30
C PRO A 658 0.12 19.71 4.10
N LEU A 659 1.35 20.22 4.01
CA LEU A 659 2.35 19.84 3.00
C LEU A 659 2.96 18.46 3.33
N THR A 660 2.11 17.45 3.47
CA THR A 660 2.47 16.08 3.88
C THR A 660 2.72 15.14 2.71
N MET A 661 2.54 15.59 1.46
CA MET A 661 2.81 14.76 0.28
C MET A 661 4.30 14.74 -0.01
N ASP A 662 4.89 13.56 -0.02
CA ASP A 662 6.31 13.40 -0.32
C ASP A 662 6.64 13.73 -1.79
N VAL A 663 7.81 14.33 -2.03
CA VAL A 663 8.31 14.70 -3.35
C VAL A 663 8.44 13.50 -4.29
N GLU A 664 8.71 12.31 -3.76
CA GLU A 664 8.76 11.08 -4.55
C GLU A 664 7.38 10.70 -5.11
N VAL A 665 6.30 10.91 -4.32
CA VAL A 665 4.91 10.72 -4.81
C VAL A 665 4.57 11.75 -5.87
N ALA A 666 4.96 13.01 -5.66
CA ALA A 666 4.77 14.07 -6.64
C ALA A 666 5.49 13.76 -7.97
N ALA A 667 6.70 13.20 -7.91
CA ALA A 667 7.46 12.78 -9.09
C ALA A 667 6.73 11.69 -9.89
N VAL A 668 6.19 10.67 -9.21
CA VAL A 668 5.41 9.62 -9.89
C VAL A 668 4.11 10.18 -10.48
N ASN A 669 3.40 11.06 -9.77
CA ASN A 669 2.22 11.74 -10.32
C ASN A 669 2.57 12.51 -11.61
N ASN A 670 3.68 13.25 -11.61
CA ASN A 670 4.14 13.98 -12.77
C ASN A 670 4.50 13.04 -13.93
N GLN A 671 5.14 11.91 -13.66
CA GLN A 671 5.43 10.87 -14.67
C GLN A 671 4.14 10.32 -15.28
N VAL A 672 3.16 9.92 -14.48
CA VAL A 672 1.87 9.40 -14.98
C VAL A 672 1.14 10.47 -15.79
N LYS A 673 1.15 11.72 -15.33
CA LYS A 673 0.57 12.84 -16.07
C LYS A 673 1.26 13.06 -17.41
N GLN A 674 2.59 13.03 -17.46
CA GLN A 674 3.36 13.15 -18.70
C GLN A 674 3.04 12.02 -19.69
N LEU A 675 2.90 10.78 -19.20
CA LEU A 675 2.50 9.64 -20.04
C LEU A 675 1.08 9.82 -20.61
N MET A 676 0.13 10.32 -19.80
CA MET A 676 -1.22 10.64 -20.28
C MET A 676 -1.23 11.81 -21.27
N ASP A 677 -0.45 12.87 -21.03
CA ASP A 677 -0.37 14.02 -21.92
C ASP A 677 0.33 13.69 -23.25
N GLY A 678 1.25 12.72 -23.24
CA GLY A 678 1.92 12.21 -24.43
C GLY A 678 1.08 11.25 -25.29
N SER A 679 -0.16 10.92 -24.88
CA SER A 679 -1.02 9.95 -25.57
C SER A 679 -2.39 10.54 -25.92
N GLY A 680 -2.79 10.40 -27.18
CA GLY A 680 -4.11 10.85 -27.65
C GLY A 680 -5.30 10.13 -27.00
N GLU A 681 -5.07 8.94 -26.44
CA GLU A 681 -6.10 8.16 -25.72
C GLU A 681 -6.64 8.90 -24.48
N PHE A 682 -5.89 9.87 -23.94
CA PHE A 682 -6.26 10.59 -22.73
C PHE A 682 -6.71 12.04 -22.97
N ASN A 683 -6.91 12.48 -24.22
CA ASN A 683 -7.29 13.87 -24.53
C ASN A 683 -8.53 14.34 -23.76
N ASN A 684 -9.52 13.47 -23.62
CA ASN A 684 -10.77 13.74 -22.89
C ASN A 684 -10.91 12.85 -21.64
N SER A 685 -9.79 12.33 -21.10
CA SER A 685 -9.86 11.36 -20.02
C SER A 685 -10.06 12.01 -18.66
N VAL A 686 -11.06 11.53 -17.91
CA VAL A 686 -11.29 11.96 -16.52
C VAL A 686 -10.11 11.64 -15.61
N TRP A 687 -9.32 10.62 -15.94
CA TRP A 687 -8.20 10.17 -15.12
C TRP A 687 -7.06 11.19 -15.03
N LYS A 688 -7.01 12.17 -15.94
CA LYS A 688 -6.06 13.29 -15.87
C LYS A 688 -6.25 14.18 -14.63
N HIS A 689 -7.42 14.12 -14.01
CA HIS A 689 -7.79 14.97 -12.87
C HIS A 689 -7.65 14.26 -11.52
N TYR A 690 -7.12 13.04 -11.48
CA TYR A 690 -6.85 12.29 -10.25
C TYR A 690 -5.35 12.16 -10.03
N ARG A 691 -4.93 12.20 -8.77
CA ARG A 691 -3.52 12.03 -8.37
C ARG A 691 -3.39 11.23 -7.09
N LEU A 692 -2.27 10.54 -6.92
CA LEU A 692 -1.91 9.89 -5.67
C LEU A 692 -1.55 10.97 -4.63
N LYS A 693 -2.22 10.95 -3.48
CA LYS A 693 -1.90 11.84 -2.36
C LYS A 693 -0.71 11.33 -1.54
N GLY A 694 -0.56 10.01 -1.47
CA GLY A 694 0.56 9.33 -0.84
C GLY A 694 0.29 7.85 -0.61
N VAL A 695 1.28 7.15 -0.08
CA VAL A 695 1.25 5.69 0.14
C VAL A 695 1.95 5.32 1.45
N GLN A 696 1.40 4.39 2.22
CA GLN A 696 2.03 3.84 3.42
C GLN A 696 2.15 2.33 3.27
N ALA A 697 3.37 1.82 3.15
CA ALA A 697 3.64 0.39 3.00
C ALA A 697 4.31 -0.23 4.24
N ILE A 698 5.15 0.55 4.94
CA ILE A 698 5.92 0.10 6.09
C ILE A 698 5.53 0.94 7.32
N PRO A 699 5.07 0.31 8.42
CA PRO A 699 4.82 1.02 9.67
C PRO A 699 6.08 1.67 10.25
N SER A 700 5.92 2.83 10.87
CA SER A 700 7.01 3.55 11.54
C SER A 700 6.50 4.35 12.74
N SER A 701 7.41 4.69 13.67
CA SER A 701 7.16 5.70 14.71
C SER A 701 7.79 7.06 14.37
N THR A 702 8.53 7.14 13.26
CA THR A 702 9.26 8.33 12.84
C THR A 702 8.35 9.21 12.00
N GLN A 703 7.92 10.35 12.54
CA GLN A 703 6.94 11.21 11.86
C GLN A 703 7.44 11.86 10.56
N THR A 704 8.76 11.90 10.36
CA THR A 704 9.39 12.42 9.13
C THR A 704 9.57 11.35 8.06
N ASP A 705 9.19 10.10 8.32
CA ASP A 705 9.14 9.09 7.26
C ASP A 705 8.10 9.48 6.21
N PRO A 706 8.32 9.13 4.93
CA PRO A 706 7.44 9.52 3.83
C PRO A 706 5.98 9.18 4.10
N ASP A 707 5.11 10.16 3.86
CA ASP A 707 3.65 10.06 4.04
C ASP A 707 3.23 9.52 5.43
N TYR A 708 3.99 9.75 6.50
CA TYR A 708 3.60 9.31 7.86
C TYR A 708 2.21 9.80 8.28
N TYR A 709 1.86 11.03 7.90
CA TYR A 709 0.51 11.60 8.05
C TYR A 709 -0.27 11.53 6.73
N LEU A 710 -0.23 10.39 6.03
CA LEU A 710 -1.04 10.16 4.85
C LEU A 710 -2.50 10.40 5.21
N ALA A 711 -3.05 11.45 4.63
CA ALA A 711 -4.43 11.85 4.77
C ALA A 711 -4.89 12.51 3.47
N ASN A 712 -5.95 11.97 2.89
CA ASN A 712 -6.69 12.69 1.88
C ASN A 712 -7.74 13.54 2.59
N ILE A 713 -7.69 14.83 2.38
CA ILE A 713 -8.62 15.84 2.89
C ILE A 713 -10.12 15.55 2.67
N MET A 714 -10.49 14.64 1.77
CA MET A 714 -11.86 14.18 1.60
C MET A 714 -12.22 13.01 2.51
N VAL A 715 -11.25 12.16 2.82
CA VAL A 715 -11.41 10.93 3.63
C VAL A 715 -10.95 11.15 5.09
N GLU A 716 -10.12 12.17 5.34
CA GLU A 716 -9.47 12.48 6.61
C GLU A 716 -9.26 14.01 6.78
N SER A 717 -10.33 14.75 7.09
CA SER A 717 -10.39 16.21 6.85
C SER A 717 -10.04 17.08 8.05
N SER A 718 -10.17 16.57 9.28
CA SER A 718 -10.06 17.37 10.50
C SER A 718 -8.68 17.31 11.15
N GLN A 719 -8.23 18.44 11.68
CA GLN A 719 -7.10 18.54 12.61
C GLN A 719 -7.61 18.78 14.04
N PRO A 720 -7.05 18.16 15.09
CA PRO A 720 -6.04 17.10 15.05
C PRO A 720 -6.61 15.73 14.63
N GLY A 721 -7.93 15.67 14.39
CA GLY A 721 -8.73 14.46 14.21
C GLY A 721 -8.08 13.36 13.40
N ILE A 722 -8.23 13.38 12.08
CA ILE A 722 -7.71 12.30 11.22
C ILE A 722 -6.52 12.78 10.38
N GLN A 723 -6.48 14.05 9.98
CA GLN A 723 -5.49 14.52 9.02
C GLN A 723 -4.03 14.51 9.54
N LEU A 724 -3.85 14.88 10.81
CA LEU A 724 -2.55 14.85 11.51
C LEU A 724 -2.62 13.86 12.68
N PHE A 725 -3.39 12.80 12.46
CA PHE A 725 -3.58 11.72 13.39
C PHE A 725 -2.29 10.96 13.64
N ARG A 726 -2.05 10.61 14.90
CA ARG A 726 -1.13 9.55 15.30
C ARG A 726 -1.60 8.97 16.62
N GLY A 727 -1.22 7.72 16.88
CA GLY A 727 -1.63 7.02 18.10
C GLY A 727 -3.10 6.66 18.03
N SER A 728 -3.93 7.23 18.90
CA SER A 728 -5.36 6.92 18.94
C SER A 728 -6.23 8.15 19.08
N ASN A 729 -7.48 8.00 18.67
CA ASN A 729 -8.58 8.89 19.00
C ASN A 729 -9.60 8.06 19.77
N VAL A 730 -10.18 8.66 20.81
CA VAL A 730 -11.35 8.06 21.47
C VAL A 730 -12.55 8.23 20.57
N PHE A 731 -12.87 7.15 19.88
CA PHE A 731 -14.10 6.98 19.15
C PHE A 731 -14.90 5.83 19.78
N PRO A 732 -16.24 5.90 19.77
CA PRO A 732 -17.05 7.02 19.29
C PRO A 732 -16.85 8.25 20.20
N ILE A 733 -17.10 9.46 19.67
CA ILE A 733 -16.97 10.69 20.47
C ILE A 733 -17.85 10.54 21.74
N PRO A 734 -17.30 10.71 22.95
CA PRO A 734 -18.05 10.53 24.17
C PRO A 734 -19.20 11.54 24.32
N LYS A 735 -20.14 11.27 25.25
CA LYS A 735 -21.33 12.10 25.46
C LYS A 735 -21.03 13.58 25.77
N ASN A 736 -19.83 13.86 26.28
CA ASN A 736 -19.33 15.20 26.58
C ASN A 736 -18.81 15.98 25.36
N ASN A 737 -18.96 15.45 24.13
CA ASN A 737 -18.56 16.11 22.87
C ASN A 737 -17.07 16.45 22.78
N THR A 738 -16.22 15.70 23.47
CA THR A 738 -14.77 15.92 23.48
C THR A 738 -14.07 14.91 22.57
N LEU A 739 -13.37 15.39 21.54
CA LEU A 739 -12.42 14.57 20.80
C LEU A 739 -11.15 14.41 21.62
N ILE A 740 -10.89 13.20 22.11
CA ILE A 740 -9.66 12.87 22.83
C ILE A 740 -8.66 12.28 21.84
N ASN A 741 -7.51 12.93 21.68
CA ASN A 741 -6.45 12.56 20.75
C ASN A 741 -5.21 12.08 21.54
N ALA A 742 -5.12 10.78 21.80
CA ALA A 742 -4.04 10.13 22.53
C ALA A 742 -2.83 9.86 21.61
N ARG A 743 -2.05 10.92 21.35
CA ARG A 743 -1.00 10.95 20.30
C ARG A 743 0.13 9.95 20.45
N ASN A 744 0.44 9.56 21.70
CA ASN A 744 1.58 8.70 22.01
C ASN A 744 1.18 7.22 22.18
N GLN A 745 -0.10 6.89 22.01
CA GLN A 745 -0.54 5.51 22.12
C GLN A 745 0.10 4.65 21.02
N LEU A 746 0.54 3.44 21.38
CA LEU A 746 0.94 2.44 20.41
C LEU A 746 -0.34 1.91 19.74
N ASN A 747 -0.45 2.11 18.43
CA ASN A 747 -1.65 1.77 17.65
C ASN A 747 -1.39 0.75 16.56
N ILE A 748 -0.15 0.38 16.27
CA ILE A 748 0.16 -0.73 15.35
C ILE A 748 0.97 -1.80 16.05
N LYS A 749 0.65 -3.05 15.76
CA LYS A 749 1.49 -4.21 16.07
C LYS A 749 2.18 -4.68 14.79
N VAL A 750 3.49 -4.49 14.69
CA VAL A 750 4.27 -4.97 13.52
C VAL A 750 4.21 -6.50 13.50
N PRO A 751 4.16 -7.16 12.31
CA PRO A 751 3.80 -8.57 12.18
C PRO A 751 4.73 -9.53 12.93
N ASP A 752 4.28 -9.91 14.13
CA ASP A 752 4.09 -11.27 14.58
C ASP A 752 2.71 -11.29 15.26
N TYR A 753 1.64 -11.52 14.48
CA TYR A 753 0.25 -11.35 14.92
C TYR A 753 -0.14 -12.15 16.18
N ASP A 754 0.64 -13.18 16.51
CA ASP A 754 0.45 -14.04 17.67
C ASP A 754 1.46 -13.75 18.82
N HIS A 755 2.60 -13.09 18.55
CA HIS A 755 3.70 -12.93 19.55
C HIS A 755 4.47 -11.60 19.49
N SER A 756 4.01 -10.58 18.74
CA SER A 756 4.72 -9.30 18.61
C SER A 756 4.88 -8.60 19.95
N THR A 757 6.12 -8.25 20.29
CA THR A 757 6.51 -7.42 21.44
C THR A 757 6.71 -5.95 21.06
N GLN A 758 6.64 -5.59 19.76
CA GLN A 758 6.92 -4.24 19.28
C GLN A 758 5.64 -3.55 18.78
N GLY A 759 5.11 -2.67 19.64
CA GLY A 759 4.12 -1.69 19.23
C GLY A 759 4.78 -0.46 18.61
N LEU A 760 4.13 0.15 17.63
CA LEU A 760 4.53 1.42 17.03
C LEU A 760 3.42 2.46 17.17
N THR A 761 3.82 3.73 17.20
CA THR A 761 2.90 4.86 17.08
C THR A 761 2.94 5.38 15.66
N MET A 762 1.93 5.05 14.87
CA MET A 762 1.82 5.41 13.46
C MET A 762 0.71 6.45 13.23
N GLY A 763 0.91 7.31 12.22
CA GLY A 763 -0.06 8.30 11.79
C GLY A 763 -0.77 7.95 10.48
N GLY A 764 -1.68 8.84 10.07
CA GLY A 764 -2.44 8.72 8.83
C GLY A 764 -3.31 7.46 8.74
N CYS A 765 -3.63 7.06 7.51
CA CYS A 765 -4.51 5.91 7.23
C CYS A 765 -4.05 4.62 7.92
N MET A 766 -2.77 4.25 7.78
CA MET A 766 -2.20 3.03 8.38
C MET A 766 -2.28 3.08 9.90
N GLY A 767 -2.06 4.24 10.52
CA GLY A 767 -2.23 4.43 11.95
C GLY A 767 -3.68 4.26 12.39
N CYS A 768 -4.62 4.86 11.68
CA CYS A 768 -6.04 4.78 12.01
C CYS A 768 -6.54 3.32 11.92
N HIS A 769 -6.22 2.63 10.82
CA HIS A 769 -6.49 1.19 10.65
C HIS A 769 -5.68 0.31 11.61
N GLY A 770 -4.53 0.79 12.09
CA GLY A 770 -3.78 0.18 13.17
C GLY A 770 -4.62 -0.06 14.42
N ILE A 771 -5.53 0.84 14.77
CA ILE A 771 -6.43 0.64 15.93
C ILE A 771 -7.34 -0.57 15.70
N ALA A 772 -7.87 -0.73 14.48
CA ALA A 772 -8.66 -1.92 14.13
C ALA A 772 -7.83 -3.20 14.31
N GLN A 773 -6.53 -3.16 13.98
CA GLN A 773 -5.62 -4.28 14.21
C GLN A 773 -5.33 -4.52 15.70
N SER A 774 -4.84 -3.51 16.40
CA SER A 774 -4.16 -3.66 17.68
C SER A 774 -5.12 -3.67 18.88
N SER A 775 -6.21 -2.90 18.82
CA SER A 775 -7.25 -2.78 19.85
C SER A 775 -8.48 -3.62 19.52
N LEU A 776 -8.95 -3.62 18.26
CA LEU A 776 -10.20 -4.32 17.91
C LEU A 776 -9.99 -5.77 17.43
N LYS A 777 -8.74 -6.19 17.22
CA LYS A 777 -8.38 -7.53 16.73
C LYS A 777 -8.95 -7.87 15.35
N GLN A 778 -9.12 -6.87 14.47
CA GLN A 778 -9.77 -6.98 13.17
C GLN A 778 -8.80 -6.87 11.97
N GLY A 779 -7.49 -7.07 12.20
CA GLY A 779 -6.55 -7.27 11.10
C GLY A 779 -6.39 -6.08 10.15
N PHE A 780 -6.51 -4.84 10.65
CA PHE A 780 -6.54 -3.57 9.91
C PHE A 780 -7.85 -3.23 9.20
N SER A 781 -8.95 -3.96 9.40
CA SER A 781 -10.23 -3.65 8.73
C SER A 781 -11.33 -3.24 9.71
N PHE A 782 -11.88 -2.04 9.51
CA PHE A 782 -13.09 -1.58 10.19
C PHE A 782 -14.37 -2.28 9.72
N LEU A 783 -14.36 -2.96 8.57
CA LEU A 783 -15.55 -3.66 8.07
C LEU A 783 -16.04 -4.77 9.02
N PHE A 784 -15.15 -5.33 9.84
CA PHE A 784 -15.46 -6.40 10.79
C PHE A 784 -16.14 -5.91 12.07
N ASP A 785 -16.36 -4.60 12.23
CA ASP A 785 -17.17 -4.05 13.33
C ASP A 785 -18.57 -4.64 13.36
N ALA A 786 -19.13 -4.90 12.18
CA ALA A 786 -20.45 -5.50 12.00
C ALA A 786 -20.62 -6.88 12.64
N ILE A 787 -19.51 -7.58 12.95
CA ILE A 787 -19.56 -8.93 13.53
C ILE A 787 -18.80 -9.07 14.84
N ASN A 788 -18.23 -7.97 15.35
CA ASN A 788 -17.47 -8.00 16.59
C ASN A 788 -18.40 -8.22 17.79
N PRO A 789 -18.27 -9.32 18.55
CA PRO A 789 -19.20 -9.66 19.62
C PRO A 789 -19.17 -8.66 20.78
N THR A 790 -18.02 -8.01 21.01
CA THR A 790 -17.87 -7.00 22.07
C THR A 790 -18.63 -5.70 21.76
N LEU A 791 -18.82 -5.39 20.48
CA LEU A 791 -19.48 -4.17 20.00
C LEU A 791 -20.97 -4.42 19.75
N SER A 792 -21.26 -5.55 19.11
CA SER A 792 -22.58 -5.87 18.56
C SER A 792 -23.58 -6.48 19.56
N LYS A 793 -23.13 -6.86 20.77
CA LYS A 793 -23.95 -7.60 21.75
C LYS A 793 -24.67 -8.82 21.15
N GLY A 794 -24.03 -9.49 20.18
CA GLY A 794 -24.56 -10.68 19.50
C GLY A 794 -25.40 -10.41 18.25
N VAL A 795 -25.64 -9.15 17.86
CA VAL A 795 -26.41 -8.81 16.65
C VAL A 795 -25.49 -8.42 15.50
N THR A 796 -25.32 -9.31 14.52
CA THR A 796 -24.43 -9.04 13.38
C THR A 796 -25.07 -8.23 12.24
N GLY A 797 -24.28 -7.36 11.61
CA GLY A 797 -24.66 -6.48 10.50
C GLY A 797 -24.45 -4.99 10.82
N PHE A 798 -24.70 -4.12 9.84
CA PHE A 798 -24.69 -2.68 10.04
C PHE A 798 -26.08 -2.16 10.45
N ALA A 799 -26.13 -1.16 11.33
CA ALA A 799 -27.38 -0.68 11.95
C ALA A 799 -28.38 -0.13 10.93
N GLY A 800 -27.93 0.77 10.05
CA GLY A 800 -28.74 1.53 9.11
C GLY A 800 -27.87 2.50 8.31
N PRO A 801 -28.32 2.99 7.15
CA PRO A 801 -27.61 4.04 6.42
C PRO A 801 -27.68 5.36 7.18
N GLU A 802 -26.84 6.32 6.78
CA GLU A 802 -26.90 7.71 7.21
C GLU A 802 -27.61 8.53 6.14
N THR A 803 -28.62 9.33 6.53
CA THR A 803 -29.29 10.22 5.58
C THR A 803 -28.47 11.48 5.30
N VAL A 804 -28.57 11.98 4.06
CA VAL A 804 -28.00 13.27 3.66
C VAL A 804 -28.58 14.39 4.51
N GLY A 805 -27.71 15.26 5.00
CA GLY A 805 -27.99 16.39 5.86
C GLY A 805 -27.07 16.44 7.08
N LEU A 806 -27.25 17.50 7.86
CA LEU A 806 -26.64 17.69 9.16
C LEU A 806 -27.70 17.44 10.25
N PRO A 807 -27.82 16.21 10.77
CA PRO A 807 -28.83 15.89 11.77
C PRO A 807 -28.49 16.48 13.14
N ASP A 808 -29.44 16.37 14.06
CA ASP A 808 -29.27 16.82 15.45
C ASP A 808 -28.11 16.07 16.15
N PRO A 809 -27.55 16.62 17.23
CA PRO A 809 -26.38 16.07 17.91
C PRO A 809 -26.57 14.64 18.43
N ARG A 810 -27.78 14.24 18.84
CA ARG A 810 -28.02 12.87 19.31
C ARG A 810 -27.97 11.89 18.16
N THR A 811 -28.58 12.23 17.03
CA THR A 811 -28.51 11.44 15.80
C THR A 811 -27.06 11.36 15.30
N MET A 812 -26.32 12.47 15.30
CA MET A 812 -24.92 12.46 14.88
C MET A 812 -24.03 11.60 15.81
N LYS A 813 -24.28 11.62 17.13
CA LYS A 813 -23.66 10.67 18.08
C LYS A 813 -24.05 9.22 17.78
N ALA A 814 -25.31 8.97 17.42
CA ALA A 814 -25.77 7.64 17.04
C ALA A 814 -25.08 7.14 15.75
N ARG A 815 -24.80 8.02 14.78
CA ARG A 815 -23.97 7.71 13.62
C ARG A 815 -22.55 7.32 14.05
N ALA A 816 -21.94 8.09 14.95
CA ALA A 816 -20.62 7.76 15.50
C ALA A 816 -20.59 6.42 16.26
N LEU A 817 -21.66 6.06 16.98
CA LEU A 817 -21.79 4.78 17.67
C LEU A 817 -21.77 3.57 16.72
N LYS A 818 -22.02 3.74 15.42
CA LYS A 818 -21.88 2.67 14.42
C LYS A 818 -20.42 2.27 14.18
N TYR A 819 -19.48 3.18 14.46
CA TYR A 819 -18.04 2.96 14.43
C TYR A 819 -17.48 2.69 15.84
N SER A 820 -18.34 2.26 16.78
CA SER A 820 -18.03 2.26 18.20
C SER A 820 -16.90 1.29 18.52
N PHE A 821 -15.72 1.84 18.79
CA PHE A 821 -14.68 1.15 19.55
C PHE A 821 -15.23 0.93 20.96
N GLY A 822 -15.30 -0.32 21.39
CA GLY A 822 -15.88 -0.70 22.67
C GLY A 822 -15.06 -0.22 23.88
N PRO A 823 -15.34 -0.73 25.10
CA PRO A 823 -14.74 -0.29 26.37
C PRO A 823 -13.20 -0.36 26.47
N GLN A 824 -12.51 -0.86 25.43
CA GLN A 824 -11.05 -0.85 25.36
C GLN A 824 -10.44 0.52 25.04
N ASN A 825 -11.22 1.47 24.51
CA ASN A 825 -10.74 2.85 24.31
C ASN A 825 -10.70 3.66 25.63
N THR A 826 -11.44 3.25 26.66
CA THR A 826 -11.38 3.87 28.00
C THR A 826 -10.07 3.52 28.72
N ALA A 827 -9.59 2.28 28.58
CA ALA A 827 -8.30 1.84 29.12
C ALA A 827 -7.13 2.56 28.46
N ALA A 828 -7.23 2.87 27.16
CA ALA A 828 -6.25 3.68 26.44
C ALA A 828 -6.13 5.12 26.98
N VAL A 829 -7.25 5.71 27.44
CA VAL A 829 -7.26 7.02 28.12
C VAL A 829 -6.59 6.93 29.49
N GLU A 830 -6.87 5.87 30.25
CA GLU A 830 -6.25 5.65 31.57
C GLU A 830 -4.74 5.36 31.47
N GLU A 831 -4.28 4.70 30.40
CA GLU A 831 -2.86 4.43 30.17
C GLU A 831 -2.11 5.65 29.62
N ALA A 832 -2.71 6.42 28.71
CA ALA A 832 -2.11 7.66 28.19
C ALA A 832 -2.10 8.82 29.21
N SER A 833 -2.86 8.69 30.30
CA SER A 833 -2.89 9.64 31.42
C SER A 833 -1.94 9.26 32.57
N LYS A 834 -1.27 8.11 32.49
CA LYS A 834 -0.16 7.70 33.37
C LYS A 834 1.15 8.14 32.75
#